data_AF-A0A821A437-F1
#
_entry.id   AF-A0A821A437-F1
#
_cell.length_a   1.000
_cell.length_b   1.000
_cell.length_c   1.000
_cell.angle_alpha   90.00
_cell.angle_beta   90.00
_cell.angle_gamma   90.00
#
_symmetry.space_group_name_H-M   'P 1'
#
loop_
_entity.id
_entity.type
_entity.pdbx_description
1 polymer ?
#
loop_
_entity_poly.entity_id
_entity_poly.type
_entity_poly.pdbx_seq_one_letter_code
_entity_poly.pdbx_strand_id
1 'polypeptide(L)'
;SSKHHVIIMLIDALRSDYVFNRNNSSFYLKSIEKFEENGKALSFKLRCHTPTVTLPRLKALLTGTIPSFWDIIYNYNSSKLELDNILIQYKRKYPENKIVFYGDDTWIKLFPNDIFSRSKGLQSFFVTDFKEIDLNVTEGLYSELNQMNEWNLLIVHYLGLDHIGHAYGAFNSFIKDKLNEFDKIIENIYLKLNKNDILIITGDHGMADKGGHGGSSFVEINVPSVFISNQFNNVKQINNKEYLQIDLTPTLSGLLEISIPWNNLGILIEYVLESFYSKKTKSNLLKCLIDDNRRQLFNLLSDKDLSISYSNDLKLIRDKAMSLSNQQDFIQILFSILLFCSSTIMLWFNVEKTSLFSIIVLIIYYLISGKILLSFCIGAFCLSIIVIQMNKRKIIDYKRKTENNISDRFLIYYPLFHLISLFSSSFIEEEHQIWYFFLSTYLLLRTIEQKSFQTFFMLILSRFIRSWNQTGNKWLHLTDIGDYINATENRTYLFIIHIISSIIFIYLLNRPRQYKISFFLPIIVIIYRWNFIGYLSRLTPLLYYVLLIMLIIVNRLSIEKLLFCLLYILCRTHNCVIIIVHMIFNIFINENDAHILFLFSQSAFFHLGNSNSFVTIDISSGFVGIPIYIPIIHGIFIYLSTYGLSIIWLFKLSKSELNRYLIKITLINSTFSLCILIQRYHLFVWTVFAPKLFYLCAQTAFNLFLFIMIK
;
A
#
# COMPACT_ATOMS: atom_id res chain seq x y z
N SER A 1 38.24 24.23 7.53
CA SER A 1 37.14 23.59 8.28
C SER A 1 37.56 22.17 8.63
N SER A 2 37.25 21.67 9.82
CA SER A 2 37.42 20.24 10.09
C SER A 2 36.40 19.47 9.25
N LYS A 3 36.85 18.59 8.35
CA LYS A 3 35.95 17.68 7.62
C LYS A 3 35.17 16.84 8.65
N HIS A 4 33.85 16.96 8.65
CA HIS A 4 32.97 16.07 9.40
C HIS A 4 32.24 15.19 8.38
N HIS A 5 32.14 13.89 8.68
CA HIS A 5 31.45 12.93 7.83
C HIS A 5 30.05 12.68 8.40
N VAL A 6 29.07 12.65 7.50
CA VAL A 6 27.69 12.30 7.84
C VAL A 6 27.35 10.99 7.15
N ILE A 7 26.91 10.00 7.93
CA ILE A 7 26.42 8.72 7.42
C ILE A 7 24.93 8.64 7.71
N ILE A 8 24.12 8.52 6.66
CA ILE A 8 22.67 8.30 6.76
C ILE A 8 22.40 6.84 6.42
N MET A 9 21.99 6.07 7.40
CA MET A 9 21.53 4.68 7.27
C MET A 9 20.00 4.67 7.30
N LEU A 10 19.39 4.62 6.13
CA LEU A 10 17.96 4.43 5.97
C LEU A 10 17.66 2.93 5.92
N ILE A 11 16.75 2.46 6.76
CA ILE A 11 16.30 1.06 6.78
C ILE A 11 14.82 1.06 6.41
N ASP A 12 14.49 0.52 5.23
CA ASP A 12 13.13 0.44 4.74
C ASP A 12 12.25 -0.37 5.71
N ALA A 13 11.03 0.13 5.98
CA ALA A 13 10.07 -0.47 6.91
C ALA A 13 10.52 -0.60 8.38
N LEU A 14 11.49 0.20 8.83
CA LEU A 14 11.97 0.17 10.23
C LEU A 14 10.91 0.71 11.21
N ARG A 15 10.19 -0.20 11.85
CA ARG A 15 9.22 0.13 12.90
C ARG A 15 9.87 0.69 14.15
N SER A 16 9.21 1.66 14.79
CA SER A 16 9.68 2.28 16.04
C SER A 16 9.76 1.31 17.22
N ASP A 17 8.96 0.25 17.26
CA ASP A 17 8.99 -0.74 18.34
C ASP A 17 10.24 -1.62 18.34
N TYR A 18 10.93 -1.79 17.21
CA TYR A 18 12.25 -2.45 17.16
C TYR A 18 13.36 -1.65 17.86
N VAL A 19 13.12 -0.38 18.21
CA VAL A 19 14.08 0.49 18.91
C VAL A 19 13.61 0.86 20.31
N PHE A 20 12.30 1.05 20.51
CA PHE A 20 11.78 1.57 21.79
C PHE A 20 11.07 0.52 22.66
N ASN A 21 10.68 -0.65 22.12
CA ASN A 21 9.96 -1.68 22.90
C ASN A 21 10.92 -2.71 23.49
N ARG A 22 11.62 -2.32 24.57
CA ARG A 22 12.63 -3.15 25.27
C ARG A 22 12.09 -4.46 25.86
N ASN A 23 10.76 -4.56 26.05
CA ASN A 23 10.14 -5.78 26.57
C ASN A 23 10.13 -6.93 25.55
N ASN A 24 10.29 -6.63 24.25
CA ASN A 24 10.33 -7.64 23.20
C ASN A 24 11.78 -8.02 22.85
N SER A 25 12.43 -8.78 23.75
CA SER A 25 13.86 -9.11 23.66
C SER A 25 14.29 -9.84 22.37
N SER A 26 13.34 -10.38 21.60
CA SER A 26 13.60 -11.08 20.33
C SER A 26 13.58 -10.18 19.09
N PHE A 27 12.95 -9.01 19.16
CA PHE A 27 12.75 -8.11 18.02
C PHE A 27 13.15 -6.69 18.38
N TYR A 28 14.46 -6.50 18.62
CA TYR A 28 15.00 -5.28 19.20
C TYR A 28 16.46 -5.04 18.77
N LEU A 29 16.81 -3.80 18.42
CA LEU A 29 18.17 -3.36 18.08
C LEU A 29 18.97 -3.04 19.35
N LYS A 30 19.77 -4.01 19.80
CA LYS A 30 20.50 -3.95 21.08
C LYS A 30 21.65 -2.96 21.04
N SER A 31 22.28 -2.78 19.88
CA SER A 31 23.38 -1.83 19.71
C SER A 31 22.91 -0.41 20.02
N ILE A 32 21.71 -0.03 19.60
CA ILE A 32 21.13 1.29 19.83
C ILE A 32 20.92 1.53 21.32
N GLU A 33 20.32 0.57 22.05
CA GLU A 33 20.15 0.65 23.51
C GLU A 33 21.47 0.90 24.22
N LYS A 34 22.50 0.14 23.86
CA LYS A 34 23.84 0.28 24.42
C LYS A 34 24.41 1.68 24.17
N PHE A 35 24.21 2.26 22.99
CA PHE A 35 24.66 3.63 22.73
C PHE A 35 23.84 4.68 23.48
N GLU A 36 22.53 4.47 23.66
CA GLU A 36 21.68 5.34 24.47
C GLU A 36 22.11 5.35 25.94
N GLU A 37 22.34 4.17 26.52
CA GLU A 37 22.76 4.01 27.92
C GLU A 37 24.14 4.62 28.20
N ASN A 38 25.04 4.54 27.22
CA ASN A 38 26.35 5.18 27.29
C ASN A 38 26.31 6.68 26.97
N GLY A 39 25.13 7.27 26.73
CA GLY A 39 24.96 8.68 26.40
C GLY A 39 25.62 9.09 25.08
N LYS A 40 25.80 8.13 24.16
CA LYS A 40 26.39 8.24 22.82
C LYS A 40 25.37 8.29 21.69
N ALA A 41 24.10 8.02 22.00
CA ALA A 41 22.99 8.14 21.05
C ALA A 41 21.91 9.09 21.55
N LEU A 42 21.19 9.67 20.59
CA LEU A 42 19.93 10.38 20.78
C LEU A 42 18.86 9.71 19.95
N SER A 43 17.73 9.37 20.58
CA SER A 43 16.65 8.70 19.89
C SER A 43 15.28 9.31 20.19
N PHE A 44 14.41 9.29 19.18
CA PHE A 44 12.99 9.67 19.32
C PHE A 44 12.16 9.07 18.19
N LYS A 45 10.82 9.13 18.34
CA LYS A 45 9.89 8.66 17.31
C LYS A 45 9.61 9.77 16.31
N LEU A 46 9.61 9.41 15.03
CA LEU A 46 9.11 10.23 13.94
C LEU A 46 7.76 9.68 13.49
N ARG A 47 6.76 10.56 13.40
CA ARG A 47 5.46 10.28 12.81
C ARG A 47 5.46 10.67 11.34
N CYS A 48 5.29 9.68 10.49
CA CYS A 48 5.13 9.80 9.05
C CYS A 48 3.70 10.24 8.72
N HIS A 49 3.56 11.02 7.66
CA HIS A 49 2.27 11.21 7.01
C HIS A 49 1.93 9.97 6.15
N THR A 50 0.70 9.88 5.66
CA THR A 50 0.34 8.91 4.62
C THR A 50 0.54 9.51 3.22
N PRO A 51 0.73 8.69 2.18
CA PRO A 51 0.86 7.23 2.21
C PRO A 51 2.27 6.79 2.69
N THR A 52 2.34 5.74 3.50
CA THR A 52 3.59 5.14 4.01
C THR A 52 4.21 4.22 2.96
N VAL A 53 4.62 4.80 1.83
CA VAL A 53 5.28 4.11 0.71
C VAL A 53 6.64 4.75 0.46
N THR A 54 7.68 3.95 0.21
CA THR A 54 9.08 4.36 0.09
C THR A 54 9.29 5.66 -0.68
N LEU A 55 8.83 5.74 -1.92
CA LEU A 55 9.09 6.88 -2.76
C LEU A 55 8.50 8.21 -2.23
N PRO A 56 7.20 8.31 -1.90
CA PRO A 56 6.65 9.48 -1.22
C PRO A 56 7.38 9.84 0.09
N ARG A 57 7.83 8.85 0.86
CA ARG A 57 8.56 9.07 2.13
C ARG A 57 9.95 9.64 1.89
N LEU A 58 10.70 9.12 0.92
CA LEU A 58 11.99 9.67 0.52
C LEU A 58 11.88 11.13 0.11
N LYS A 59 10.86 11.49 -0.68
CA LYS A 59 10.59 12.89 -1.02
C LYS A 59 10.38 13.71 0.25
N ALA A 60 9.47 13.30 1.13
CA ALA A 60 9.16 14.02 2.37
C ALA A 60 10.39 14.23 3.27
N LEU A 61 11.23 13.21 3.41
CA LEU A 61 12.45 13.23 4.23
C LEU A 61 13.53 14.17 3.68
N LEU A 62 13.58 14.38 2.36
CA LEU A 62 14.62 15.17 1.70
C LEU A 62 14.18 16.60 1.37
N THR A 63 12.88 16.85 1.22
CA THR A 63 12.32 18.18 0.91
C THR A 63 11.64 18.83 2.12
N GLY A 64 11.20 18.04 3.10
CA GLY A 64 10.40 18.52 4.23
C GLY A 64 8.96 18.86 3.85
N THR A 65 8.48 18.43 2.68
CA THR A 65 7.10 18.65 2.22
C THR A 65 6.20 17.50 2.65
N ILE A 66 4.89 17.77 2.79
CA ILE A 66 3.92 16.69 2.94
C ILE A 66 3.79 15.98 1.59
N PRO A 67 4.01 14.67 1.54
CA PRO A 67 3.82 13.89 0.33
C PRO A 67 2.33 13.74 -0.01
N SER A 68 2.04 13.73 -1.30
CA SER A 68 0.68 13.59 -1.79
C SER A 68 0.39 12.15 -2.19
N PHE A 69 -0.88 11.74 -2.14
CA PHE A 69 -1.32 10.44 -2.70
C PHE A 69 -0.92 10.29 -4.19
N TRP A 70 -0.83 11.41 -4.91
CA TRP A 70 -0.44 11.46 -6.32
C TRP A 70 1.03 11.14 -6.57
N ASP A 71 1.88 11.26 -5.56
CA ASP A 71 3.28 10.87 -5.67
C ASP A 71 3.44 9.36 -5.94
N ILE A 72 2.45 8.52 -5.60
CA ILE A 72 2.49 7.09 -5.97
C ILE A 72 2.23 6.91 -7.47
N ILE A 73 1.28 7.67 -8.02
CA ILE A 73 0.77 7.46 -9.39
C ILE A 73 1.65 8.17 -10.43
N TYR A 74 2.00 9.43 -10.22
CA TYR A 74 2.81 10.19 -11.20
C TYR A 74 4.23 9.65 -11.32
N ASN A 75 4.80 9.17 -10.23
CA ASN A 75 6.18 8.70 -10.24
C ASN A 75 6.30 7.20 -10.58
N TYR A 76 5.20 6.51 -10.91
CA TYR A 76 5.25 5.17 -11.53
C TYR A 76 6.05 5.19 -12.85
N ASN A 77 6.24 6.38 -13.45
CA ASN A 77 7.04 6.57 -14.66
C ASN A 77 8.37 7.34 -14.43
N SER A 78 8.94 7.30 -13.22
CA SER A 78 10.29 7.81 -12.91
C SER A 78 10.56 9.27 -13.31
N SER A 79 9.71 10.21 -12.90
CA SER A 79 10.04 11.63 -12.98
C SER A 79 11.05 12.01 -11.89
N LYS A 80 12.14 12.66 -12.29
CA LYS A 80 13.14 13.27 -11.38
C LYS A 80 12.47 14.14 -10.31
N LEU A 81 13.04 14.19 -9.11
CA LEU A 81 12.60 15.10 -8.06
C LEU A 81 12.95 16.54 -8.44
N GLU A 82 11.95 17.30 -8.91
CA GLU A 82 12.12 18.71 -9.29
C GLU A 82 12.16 19.67 -8.10
N LEU A 83 11.66 19.23 -6.93
CA LEU A 83 11.65 20.03 -5.72
C LEU A 83 13.06 20.20 -5.15
N ASP A 84 13.32 21.38 -4.63
CA ASP A 84 14.52 21.65 -3.85
C ASP A 84 14.60 20.73 -2.63
N ASN A 85 15.80 20.25 -2.34
CA ASN A 85 16.03 19.20 -1.36
C ASN A 85 17.45 19.26 -0.78
N ILE A 86 17.68 18.48 0.28
CA ILE A 86 18.96 18.44 1.01
C ILE A 86 20.15 18.16 0.10
N LEU A 87 20.05 17.21 -0.86
CA LEU A 87 21.19 16.84 -1.69
C LEU A 87 21.58 17.94 -2.67
N ILE A 88 20.58 18.58 -3.29
CA ILE A 88 20.80 19.73 -4.15
C ILE A 88 21.41 20.90 -3.36
N GLN A 89 20.87 21.20 -2.18
CA GLN A 89 21.40 22.26 -1.31
C GLN A 89 22.83 21.97 -0.86
N TYR A 90 23.15 20.72 -0.55
CA TYR A 90 24.50 20.29 -0.21
C TYR A 90 25.47 20.47 -1.36
N LYS A 91 25.11 20.03 -2.57
CA LYS A 91 25.96 20.16 -3.76
C LYS A 91 26.15 21.62 -4.18
N ARG A 92 25.10 22.46 -4.03
CA ARG A 92 25.19 23.91 -4.27
C ARG A 92 26.16 24.60 -3.31
N LYS A 93 26.10 24.29 -2.01
CA LYS A 93 26.96 24.92 -1.01
C LYS A 93 28.40 24.39 -1.06
N TYR A 94 28.57 23.10 -1.33
CA TYR A 94 29.88 22.44 -1.37
C TYR A 94 30.06 21.66 -2.69
N PRO A 95 30.35 22.35 -3.82
CA PRO A 95 30.51 21.70 -5.12
C PRO A 95 31.59 20.61 -5.15
N GLU A 96 32.67 20.80 -4.39
CA GLU A 96 33.80 19.86 -4.29
C GLU A 96 33.54 18.66 -3.37
N ASN A 97 32.50 18.72 -2.52
CA ASN A 97 32.18 17.61 -1.64
C ASN A 97 31.56 16.46 -2.43
N LYS A 98 31.91 15.24 -2.02
CA LYS A 98 31.47 13.99 -2.65
C LYS A 98 30.35 13.36 -1.82
N ILE A 99 29.23 13.07 -2.49
CA ILE A 99 28.10 12.31 -1.96
C ILE A 99 28.18 10.90 -2.52
N VAL A 100 28.07 9.89 -1.66
CA VAL A 100 28.14 8.47 -2.04
C VAL A 100 26.86 7.75 -1.64
N PHE A 101 26.35 6.87 -2.50
CA PHE A 101 25.09 6.17 -2.28
C PHE A 101 25.13 4.66 -2.59
N TYR A 102 24.60 3.82 -1.69
CA TYR A 102 24.36 2.40 -1.96
C TYR A 102 22.97 2.00 -1.45
N GLY A 103 22.13 1.37 -2.28
CA GLY A 103 20.80 0.93 -1.86
C GLY A 103 19.77 0.94 -2.96
N ASP A 104 18.52 1.18 -2.60
CA ASP A 104 17.36 1.25 -3.52
C ASP A 104 17.61 2.16 -4.75
N ASP A 105 17.40 1.62 -5.94
CA ASP A 105 17.56 2.33 -7.22
C ASP A 105 16.64 3.55 -7.41
N THR A 106 15.59 3.69 -6.58
CA THR A 106 14.70 4.84 -6.50
C THR A 106 15.47 6.14 -6.29
N TRP A 107 16.56 6.12 -5.51
CA TRP A 107 17.42 7.30 -5.34
C TRP A 107 18.07 7.73 -6.65
N ILE A 108 18.59 6.78 -7.43
CA ILE A 108 19.24 7.08 -8.71
C ILE A 108 18.22 7.60 -9.73
N LYS A 109 16.98 7.10 -9.67
CA LYS A 109 15.89 7.58 -10.54
C LYS A 109 15.41 8.99 -10.14
N LEU A 110 15.41 9.30 -8.84
CA LEU A 110 14.94 10.59 -8.33
C LEU A 110 15.92 11.73 -8.60
N PHE A 111 17.22 11.47 -8.51
CA PHE A 111 18.22 12.52 -8.55
C PHE A 111 18.93 12.60 -9.91
N PRO A 112 19.36 13.80 -10.35
CA PRO A 112 20.26 13.95 -11.47
C PRO A 112 21.53 13.09 -11.32
N ASN A 113 22.06 12.58 -12.45
CA ASN A 113 23.19 11.65 -12.47
C ASN A 113 24.49 12.22 -11.85
N ASP A 114 24.61 13.55 -11.72
CA ASP A 114 25.76 14.27 -11.19
C ASP A 114 25.71 14.50 -9.66
N ILE A 115 24.60 14.17 -9.00
CA ILE A 115 24.46 14.30 -7.54
C ILE A 115 25.41 13.35 -6.81
N PHE A 116 25.45 12.08 -7.22
CA PHE A 116 26.27 11.06 -6.58
C PHE A 116 27.62 10.91 -7.28
N SER A 117 28.71 11.06 -6.54
CA SER A 117 30.07 10.86 -7.06
C SER A 117 30.40 9.38 -7.26
N ARG A 118 29.83 8.52 -6.41
CA ARG A 118 29.82 7.06 -6.54
C ARG A 118 28.45 6.56 -6.11
N SER A 119 27.85 5.67 -6.89
CA SER A 119 26.59 5.06 -6.50
C SER A 119 26.42 3.64 -7.03
N LYS A 120 25.66 2.83 -6.28
CA LYS A 120 25.16 1.53 -6.74
C LYS A 120 23.69 1.38 -6.33
N GLY A 121 22.82 1.43 -7.33
CA GLY A 121 21.38 1.21 -7.16
C GLY A 121 21.04 -0.27 -7.33
N LEU A 122 20.22 -0.80 -6.44
CA LEU A 122 19.76 -2.18 -6.44
C LEU A 122 18.25 -2.18 -6.68
N GLN A 123 17.77 -3.11 -7.50
CA GLN A 123 16.35 -3.16 -7.84
C GLN A 123 15.53 -3.72 -6.66
N SER A 124 14.60 -2.92 -6.14
CA SER A 124 13.79 -3.23 -4.96
C SER A 124 12.63 -4.19 -5.22
N PHE A 125 12.33 -4.54 -6.48
CA PHE A 125 11.10 -5.27 -6.79
C PHE A 125 11.17 -6.77 -6.52
N PHE A 126 12.33 -7.36 -6.24
CA PHE A 126 12.45 -8.79 -5.93
C PHE A 126 12.27 -9.09 -4.43
N VAL A 127 11.01 -9.14 -3.98
CA VAL A 127 10.63 -9.37 -2.57
C VAL A 127 11.19 -10.69 -1.98
N THR A 128 11.56 -11.66 -2.83
CA THR A 128 12.12 -12.94 -2.38
C THR A 128 13.62 -12.89 -2.05
N ASP A 129 14.33 -11.83 -2.45
CA ASP A 129 15.74 -11.65 -2.15
C ASP A 129 15.95 -10.51 -1.14
N PHE A 130 16.16 -10.89 0.11
CA PHE A 130 16.42 -9.99 1.24
C PHE A 130 17.84 -10.17 1.82
N LYS A 131 18.71 -10.90 1.11
CA LYS A 131 20.10 -11.14 1.51
C LYS A 131 21.09 -10.57 0.52
N GLU A 132 20.96 -10.86 -0.77
CA GLU A 132 21.96 -10.43 -1.76
C GLU A 132 21.97 -8.90 -1.91
N ILE A 133 20.79 -8.29 -1.90
CA ILE A 133 20.63 -6.83 -1.98
C ILE A 133 21.34 -6.15 -0.80
N ASP A 134 21.00 -6.53 0.43
CA ASP A 134 21.62 -5.94 1.63
C ASP A 134 23.12 -6.24 1.72
N LEU A 135 23.58 -7.43 1.31
CA LEU A 135 25.00 -7.76 1.23
C LEU A 135 25.76 -6.79 0.32
N ASN A 136 25.20 -6.49 -0.87
CA ASN A 136 25.79 -5.51 -1.77
C ASN A 136 25.87 -4.09 -1.16
N VAL A 137 24.85 -3.69 -0.37
CA VAL A 137 24.87 -2.42 0.36
C VAL A 137 25.95 -2.43 1.44
N THR A 138 26.05 -3.52 2.22
CA THR A 138 27.05 -3.68 3.29
C THR A 138 28.47 -3.73 2.74
N GLU A 139 28.72 -4.40 1.62
CA GLU A 139 30.02 -4.40 0.94
C GLU A 139 30.42 -2.98 0.51
N GLY A 140 29.50 -2.25 -0.11
CA GLY A 140 29.69 -0.84 -0.47
C GLY A 140 29.99 0.02 0.75
N LEU A 141 29.19 -0.09 1.80
CA LEU A 141 29.39 0.60 3.07
C LEU A 141 30.79 0.35 3.64
N TYR A 142 31.21 -0.91 3.76
CA TYR A 142 32.51 -1.26 4.36
C TYR A 142 33.69 -0.82 3.49
N SER A 143 33.54 -0.85 2.17
CA SER A 143 34.51 -0.23 1.26
C SER A 143 34.65 1.26 1.55
N GLU A 144 33.54 2.01 1.66
CA GLU A 144 33.57 3.45 1.93
C GLU A 144 34.09 3.80 3.34
N LEU A 145 33.80 2.98 4.35
CA LEU A 145 34.35 3.15 5.71
C LEU A 145 35.87 2.97 5.77
N ASN A 146 36.47 2.24 4.82
CA ASN A 146 37.93 2.13 4.71
C ASN A 146 38.57 3.30 3.98
N GLN A 147 37.78 4.14 3.29
CA GLN A 147 38.24 5.31 2.54
C GLN A 147 37.48 6.59 2.96
N MET A 148 37.29 6.80 4.26
CA MET A 148 36.56 7.96 4.83
C MET A 148 36.98 9.31 4.22
N ASN A 149 38.26 9.48 3.89
CA ASN A 149 38.79 10.73 3.32
C ASN A 149 38.28 11.08 1.90
N GLU A 150 37.68 10.12 1.20
CA GLU A 150 37.23 10.22 -0.21
C GLU A 150 35.76 10.65 -0.37
N TRP A 151 35.07 10.96 0.73
CA TRP A 151 33.67 11.39 0.70
C TRP A 151 33.33 12.28 1.90
N ASN A 152 32.15 12.90 1.88
CA ASN A 152 31.67 13.76 2.97
C ASN A 152 30.29 13.33 3.49
N LEU A 153 29.42 12.88 2.57
CA LEU A 153 28.10 12.35 2.89
C LEU A 153 27.96 10.95 2.29
N LEU A 154 27.71 9.96 3.14
CA LEU A 154 27.42 8.59 2.74
C LEU A 154 25.97 8.27 3.07
N ILE A 155 25.22 7.80 2.08
CA ILE A 155 23.83 7.36 2.24
C ILE A 155 23.77 5.88 1.91
N VAL A 156 23.26 5.08 2.83
CA VAL A 156 22.97 3.66 2.61
C VAL A 156 21.49 3.40 2.86
N HIS A 157 20.84 2.72 1.92
CA HIS A 157 19.42 2.39 2.00
C HIS A 157 19.21 0.87 1.92
N TYR A 158 18.87 0.26 3.06
CA TYR A 158 18.65 -1.19 3.19
C TYR A 158 17.18 -1.55 2.93
N LEU A 159 16.95 -2.64 2.20
CA LEU A 159 15.62 -3.07 1.72
C LEU A 159 15.17 -4.40 2.34
N GLY A 160 16.12 -5.21 2.83
CA GLY A 160 15.83 -6.57 3.26
C GLY A 160 14.79 -6.66 4.38
N LEU A 161 14.67 -5.65 5.25
CA LEU A 161 13.68 -5.64 6.32
C LEU A 161 12.24 -5.53 5.79
N ASP A 162 11.98 -4.61 4.84
CA ASP A 162 10.69 -4.47 4.16
C ASP A 162 10.31 -5.74 3.40
N HIS A 163 11.25 -6.31 2.63
CA HIS A 163 11.04 -7.54 1.87
C HIS A 163 10.64 -8.73 2.77
N ILE A 164 11.34 -8.92 3.89
CA ILE A 164 10.99 -9.96 4.88
C ILE A 164 9.61 -9.67 5.47
N GLY A 165 9.32 -8.40 5.76
CA GLY A 165 8.03 -7.93 6.26
C GLY A 165 6.89 -8.34 5.33
N HIS A 166 6.96 -8.02 4.04
CA HIS A 166 5.95 -8.41 3.04
C HIS A 166 5.78 -9.92 2.91
N ALA A 167 6.90 -10.65 2.89
CA ALA A 167 6.89 -12.09 2.64
C ALA A 167 6.42 -12.91 3.86
N TYR A 168 6.77 -12.50 5.08
CA TYR A 168 6.62 -13.32 6.29
C TYR A 168 5.96 -12.62 7.48
N GLY A 169 5.67 -11.32 7.37
CA GLY A 169 5.16 -10.49 8.47
C GLY A 169 6.26 -9.90 9.36
N ALA A 170 5.87 -8.98 10.23
CA ALA A 170 6.80 -8.16 11.02
C ALA A 170 7.43 -8.88 12.24
N PHE A 171 6.94 -10.07 12.60
CA PHE A 171 7.39 -10.82 13.79
C PHE A 171 7.81 -12.26 13.43
N ASN A 172 8.57 -12.41 12.36
CA ASN A 172 9.12 -13.70 11.92
C ASN A 172 10.60 -13.86 12.34
N SER A 173 11.09 -15.10 12.52
CA SER A 173 12.51 -15.37 12.84
C SER A 173 13.50 -14.70 11.88
N PHE A 174 13.14 -14.54 10.60
CA PHE A 174 13.99 -13.81 9.65
C PHE A 174 14.17 -12.32 9.99
N ILE A 175 13.14 -11.67 10.57
CA ILE A 175 13.25 -10.28 11.07
C ILE A 175 14.26 -10.24 12.22
N LYS A 176 14.20 -11.19 13.15
CA LYS A 176 15.16 -11.27 14.26
C LYS A 176 16.60 -11.39 13.76
N ASP A 177 16.85 -12.28 12.80
CA ASP A 177 18.18 -12.45 12.21
C ASP A 177 18.66 -11.17 11.52
N LYS A 178 17.76 -10.48 10.81
CA LYS A 178 18.04 -9.21 10.14
C LYS A 178 18.33 -8.05 11.11
N LEU A 179 17.62 -7.96 12.23
CA LEU A 179 17.92 -6.97 13.27
C LEU A 179 19.30 -7.22 13.90
N ASN A 180 19.67 -8.49 14.14
CA ASN A 180 21.01 -8.83 14.63
C ASN A 180 22.13 -8.50 13.60
N GLU A 181 21.82 -8.59 12.30
CA GLU A 181 22.72 -8.14 11.24
C GLU A 181 22.93 -6.62 11.30
N PHE A 182 21.85 -5.84 11.43
CA PHE A 182 21.95 -4.39 11.59
C PHE A 182 22.69 -3.98 12.87
N ASP A 183 22.51 -4.68 13.99
CA ASP A 183 23.28 -4.41 15.21
C ASP A 183 24.80 -4.45 14.94
N LYS A 184 25.28 -5.47 14.23
CA LYS A 184 26.70 -5.60 13.85
C LYS A 184 27.15 -4.48 12.91
N ILE A 185 26.31 -4.11 11.94
CA ILE A 185 26.60 -3.03 11.00
C ILE A 185 26.73 -1.69 11.73
N ILE A 186 25.80 -1.37 12.62
CA ILE A 186 25.79 -0.14 13.42
C ILE A 186 27.04 -0.07 14.30
N GLU A 187 27.40 -1.15 14.99
CA GLU A 187 28.63 -1.21 15.79
C GLU A 187 29.88 -0.98 14.93
N ASN A 188 29.97 -1.60 13.76
CA ASN A 188 31.10 -1.44 12.85
C ASN A 188 31.23 0.00 12.29
N ILE A 189 30.11 0.66 11.99
CA ILE A 189 30.12 2.08 11.60
C ILE A 189 30.65 2.92 12.76
N TYR A 190 30.10 2.73 13.97
CA TYR A 190 30.47 3.52 15.14
C TYR A 190 31.98 3.45 15.44
N LEU A 191 32.58 2.26 15.31
CA LEU A 191 34.03 2.06 15.50
C LEU A 191 34.91 2.88 14.54
N LYS A 192 34.37 3.30 13.38
CA LYS A 192 35.09 4.08 12.36
C LYS A 192 34.82 5.59 12.45
N LEU A 193 33.83 6.03 13.24
CA LEU A 193 33.49 7.44 13.37
C LEU A 193 34.60 8.22 14.09
N ASN A 194 35.05 9.31 13.49
CA ASN A 194 35.89 10.28 14.17
C ASN A 194 35.08 11.11 15.16
N LYS A 195 35.77 11.97 15.93
CA LYS A 195 35.16 12.80 16.96
C LYS A 195 33.99 13.65 16.46
N ASN A 196 34.10 14.20 15.24
CA ASN A 196 33.13 15.13 14.68
C ASN A 196 32.12 14.48 13.73
N ASP A 197 32.22 13.16 13.52
CA ASP A 197 31.35 12.45 12.59
C ASP A 197 30.02 12.08 13.27
N ILE A 198 28.99 11.82 12.47
CA ILE A 198 27.67 11.43 12.95
C ILE A 198 27.05 10.35 12.07
N LEU A 199 26.48 9.33 12.72
CA LEU A 199 25.62 8.32 12.10
C LEU A 199 24.16 8.64 12.43
N ILE A 200 23.31 8.63 11.41
CA ILE A 200 21.88 8.88 11.50
C ILE A 200 21.17 7.65 10.99
N ILE A 201 20.33 7.02 11.83
CA ILE A 201 19.56 5.82 11.50
C ILE A 201 18.08 6.18 11.58
N THR A 202 17.33 5.87 10.52
CA THR A 202 15.87 6.06 10.52
C THR A 202 15.19 5.12 9.54
N GLY A 203 13.86 5.07 9.62
CA GLY A 203 13.01 4.43 8.62
C GLY A 203 12.29 5.47 7.76
N ASP A 204 11.94 5.08 6.55
CA ASP A 204 11.05 5.84 5.67
C ASP A 204 9.57 5.62 6.05
N HIS A 205 9.20 4.40 6.41
CA HIS A 205 7.94 4.01 7.05
C HIS A 205 8.14 2.80 7.99
N GLY A 206 7.07 2.40 8.66
CA GLY A 206 6.99 1.11 9.36
C GLY A 206 6.21 0.07 8.56
N MET A 207 5.74 -0.98 9.23
CA MET A 207 5.10 -2.14 8.60
C MET A 207 4.01 -2.70 9.51
N ALA A 208 2.83 -3.00 8.95
CA ALA A 208 1.77 -3.71 9.65
C ALA A 208 2.18 -5.15 9.97
N ASP A 209 1.63 -5.74 11.03
CA ASP A 209 2.06 -7.06 11.52
C ASP A 209 1.99 -8.17 10.45
N LYS A 210 1.01 -8.09 9.54
CA LYS A 210 0.77 -9.05 8.45
C LYS A 210 1.64 -8.82 7.20
N GLY A 211 2.53 -7.83 7.22
CA GLY A 211 3.42 -7.54 6.09
C GLY A 211 2.81 -6.64 5.02
N GLY A 212 2.12 -5.58 5.42
CA GLY A 212 1.64 -4.55 4.49
C GLY A 212 1.96 -3.15 5.01
N HIS A 213 2.07 -2.19 4.10
CA HIS A 213 2.21 -0.77 4.43
C HIS A 213 1.53 0.11 3.36
N GLY A 214 1.57 1.44 3.52
CA GLY A 214 0.88 2.42 2.68
C GLY A 214 -0.32 3.09 3.37
N GLY A 215 -0.74 2.59 4.54
CA GLY A 215 -1.85 3.07 5.34
C GLY A 215 -1.43 3.99 6.49
N SER A 216 -2.32 4.13 7.47
CA SER A 216 -2.18 5.06 8.60
C SER A 216 -2.14 4.38 9.96
N SER A 217 -1.90 3.06 10.04
CA SER A 217 -1.83 2.38 11.33
C SER A 217 -0.64 2.89 12.16
N PHE A 218 -0.75 2.78 13.49
CA PHE A 218 0.27 3.29 14.40
C PHE A 218 1.67 2.70 14.09
N VAL A 219 1.76 1.41 13.76
CA VAL A 219 3.03 0.74 13.48
C VAL A 219 3.59 1.08 12.10
N GLU A 220 2.75 1.50 11.15
CA GLU A 220 3.19 1.96 9.81
C GLU A 220 3.70 3.40 9.82
N ILE A 221 3.09 4.28 10.63
CA ILE A 221 3.42 5.70 10.62
C ILE A 221 4.53 6.06 11.61
N ASN A 222 4.86 5.21 12.60
CA ASN A 222 5.87 5.54 13.60
C ASN A 222 7.18 4.81 13.34
N VAL A 223 8.20 5.58 12.97
CA VAL A 223 9.58 5.12 12.71
C VAL A 223 10.53 5.71 13.74
N PRO A 224 11.68 5.06 14.03
CA PRO A 224 12.68 5.64 14.91
C PRO A 224 13.54 6.65 14.16
N SER A 225 14.11 7.60 14.88
CA SER A 225 15.22 8.44 14.42
C SER A 225 16.29 8.42 15.49
N VAL A 226 17.47 7.96 15.13
CA VAL A 226 18.59 7.71 16.05
C VAL A 226 19.83 8.39 15.51
N PHE A 227 20.43 9.25 16.33
CA PHE A 227 21.68 9.95 16.04
C PHE A 227 22.76 9.39 16.95
N ILE A 228 23.90 9.01 16.39
CA ILE A 228 25.03 8.44 17.13
C ILE A 228 26.29 9.24 16.78
N SER A 229 26.98 9.77 17.78
CA SER A 229 28.20 10.54 17.57
C SER A 229 29.14 10.47 18.77
N ASN A 230 30.45 10.58 18.50
CA ASN A 230 31.46 10.73 19.54
C ASN A 230 31.43 12.13 20.21
N GLN A 231 30.74 13.11 19.62
CA GLN A 231 30.48 14.41 20.28
C GLN A 231 29.44 14.31 21.40
N PHE A 232 28.56 13.31 21.35
CA PHE A 232 27.57 13.09 22.40
C PHE A 232 28.29 12.59 23.66
N ASN A 233 28.10 13.33 24.75
CA ASN A 233 28.68 13.04 26.06
C ASN A 233 27.59 13.15 27.11
N ASN A 234 27.17 12.00 27.66
CA ASN A 234 26.12 11.89 28.68
C ASN A 234 24.81 12.57 28.27
N VAL A 235 24.44 12.43 27.00
CA VAL A 235 23.19 12.99 26.51
C VAL A 235 22.03 12.20 27.10
N LYS A 236 21.03 12.90 27.62
CA LYS A 236 19.86 12.28 28.28
C LYS A 236 18.80 11.94 27.24
N GLN A 237 18.29 10.72 27.23
CA GLN A 237 17.13 10.43 26.38
C GLN A 237 15.94 11.30 26.78
N ILE A 238 15.24 11.83 25.78
CA ILE A 238 13.98 12.51 26.02
C ILE A 238 12.86 11.49 25.84
N ASN A 239 12.41 10.95 26.98
CA ASN A 239 11.30 10.01 26.98
C ASN A 239 10.04 10.64 26.38
N ASN A 240 9.34 9.88 25.53
CA ASN A 240 8.02 10.18 24.97
C ASN A 240 7.93 11.43 24.07
N LYS A 241 9.03 11.94 23.51
CA LYS A 241 8.95 12.97 22.47
C LYS A 241 8.72 12.33 21.10
N GLU A 242 7.71 12.85 20.41
CA GLU A 242 7.40 12.51 19.02
C GLU A 242 7.53 13.77 18.16
N TYR A 243 8.17 13.62 17.00
CA TYR A 243 8.32 14.67 15.99
C TYR A 243 7.69 14.22 14.67
N LEU A 244 7.46 15.12 13.73
CA LEU A 244 7.04 14.72 12.38
C LEU A 244 8.26 14.27 11.57
N GLN A 245 8.11 13.32 10.65
CA GLN A 245 9.21 12.89 9.80
C GLN A 245 9.83 14.05 9.00
N ILE A 246 9.00 15.01 8.57
CA ILE A 246 9.44 16.22 7.86
C ILE A 246 10.30 17.16 8.72
N ASP A 247 10.23 17.06 10.06
CA ASP A 247 11.06 17.83 11.00
C ASP A 247 12.54 17.39 10.92
N LEU A 248 12.82 16.21 10.34
CA LEU A 248 14.17 15.73 10.07
C LEU A 248 14.87 16.57 9.01
N THR A 249 14.16 17.08 8.00
CA THR A 249 14.72 17.86 6.88
C THR A 249 15.49 19.11 7.32
N PRO A 250 14.89 20.04 8.10
CA PRO A 250 15.61 21.22 8.59
C PRO A 250 16.71 20.85 9.59
N THR A 251 16.53 19.75 10.34
CA THR A 251 17.54 19.24 11.29
C THR A 251 18.78 18.73 10.55
N LEU A 252 18.60 17.95 9.48
CA LEU A 252 19.69 17.51 8.60
C LEU A 252 20.38 18.69 7.91
N SER A 253 19.61 19.70 7.49
CA SER A 253 20.17 20.93 6.92
C SER A 253 21.08 21.64 7.93
N GLY A 254 20.67 21.69 9.19
CA GLY A 254 21.48 22.22 10.30
C GLY A 254 22.74 21.41 10.60
N LEU A 255 22.68 20.07 10.54
CA LEU A 255 23.84 19.19 10.75
C LEU A 255 24.85 19.25 9.60
N LEU A 256 24.36 19.34 8.36
CA LEU A 256 25.19 19.47 7.16
C LEU A 256 25.69 20.91 6.93
N GLU A 257 25.26 21.85 7.77
CA GLU A 257 25.50 23.28 7.64
C GLU A 257 25.10 23.79 6.24
N ILE A 258 23.89 23.52 5.77
CA ILE A 258 23.35 23.97 4.47
C ILE A 258 22.05 24.75 4.65
N SER A 259 21.58 25.42 3.59
CA SER A 259 20.27 26.08 3.59
C SER A 259 19.14 25.05 3.65
N ILE A 260 18.07 25.36 4.39
CA ILE A 260 16.87 24.52 4.47
C ILE A 260 16.13 24.59 3.12
N PRO A 261 15.70 23.45 2.53
CA PRO A 261 14.97 23.45 1.25
C PRO A 261 13.75 24.38 1.26
N TRP A 262 13.55 25.20 0.23
CA TRP A 262 12.60 26.33 0.30
C TRP A 262 11.13 25.95 0.55
N ASN A 263 10.73 24.73 0.18
CA ASN A 263 9.37 24.21 0.40
C ASN A 263 9.17 23.48 1.74
N ASN A 264 10.19 23.45 2.60
CA ASN A 264 10.14 22.69 3.84
C ASN A 264 9.05 23.22 4.79
N LEU A 265 8.22 22.30 5.28
CA LEU A 265 7.20 22.52 6.30
C LEU A 265 7.66 22.02 7.69
N GLY A 266 8.81 21.34 7.77
CA GLY A 266 9.36 20.81 9.00
C GLY A 266 9.85 21.90 9.96
N ILE A 267 9.74 21.62 11.26
CA ILE A 267 10.30 22.42 12.34
C ILE A 267 11.62 21.78 12.79
N LEU A 268 12.66 22.60 12.93
CA LEU A 268 13.99 22.16 13.35
C LEU A 268 13.96 21.49 14.75
N ILE A 269 14.61 20.33 14.87
CA ILE A 269 14.74 19.60 16.15
C ILE A 269 15.96 20.14 16.90
N GLU A 270 15.75 21.25 17.63
CA GLU A 270 16.80 22.00 18.32
C GLU A 270 17.69 21.12 19.18
N TYR A 271 17.09 20.16 19.88
CA TYR A 271 17.76 19.26 20.81
C TYR A 271 18.92 18.46 20.19
N VAL A 272 18.79 18.05 18.93
CA VAL A 272 19.84 17.32 18.21
C VAL A 272 21.04 18.23 17.97
N LEU A 273 20.79 19.45 17.47
CA LEU A 273 21.84 20.42 17.16
C LEU A 273 22.51 20.96 18.43
N GLU A 274 21.74 21.20 19.48
CA GLU A 274 22.26 21.58 20.81
C GLU A 274 23.19 20.53 21.39
N SER A 275 22.91 19.25 21.14
CA SER A 275 23.74 18.14 21.64
C SER A 275 24.97 17.92 20.78
N PHE A 276 24.89 18.20 19.47
CA PHE A 276 25.98 17.96 18.53
C PHE A 276 27.03 19.08 18.50
N TYR A 277 26.63 20.36 18.53
CA TYR A 277 27.57 21.48 18.45
C TYR A 277 28.18 21.85 19.82
N SER A 278 29.45 22.28 19.86
CA SER A 278 30.16 22.62 21.11
C SER A 278 29.64 23.88 21.83
N LYS A 279 29.79 24.00 23.17
CA LYS A 279 29.23 25.09 24.00
C LYS A 279 29.49 26.53 23.50
N LYS A 280 30.59 26.81 22.80
CA LYS A 280 30.92 28.16 22.29
C LYS A 280 30.31 28.45 20.90
N THR A 281 30.11 27.41 20.09
CA THR A 281 29.42 27.45 18.79
C THR A 281 27.89 27.36 18.95
N LYS A 282 27.41 26.85 20.10
CA LYS A 282 25.99 26.59 20.41
C LYS A 282 25.05 27.79 20.28
N SER A 283 25.48 29.04 20.52
CA SER A 283 24.49 30.13 20.65
C SER A 283 24.15 30.83 19.35
N ASN A 284 25.11 31.07 18.46
CA ASN A 284 24.87 31.96 17.31
C ASN A 284 24.40 31.19 16.09
N LEU A 285 25.05 30.06 15.77
CA LEU A 285 24.63 29.22 14.65
C LEU A 285 23.22 28.67 14.86
N LEU A 286 22.93 28.17 16.06
CA LEU A 286 21.61 27.64 16.38
C LEU A 286 20.53 28.72 16.29
N LYS A 287 20.78 29.93 16.80
CA LYS A 287 19.85 31.06 16.66
C LYS A 287 19.61 31.40 15.19
N CYS A 288 20.65 31.45 14.36
CA CYS A 288 20.49 31.68 12.92
C CYS A 288 19.65 30.58 12.26
N LEU A 289 19.90 29.31 12.56
CA LEU A 289 19.14 28.18 12.01
C LEU A 289 17.66 28.20 12.42
N ILE A 290 17.38 28.55 13.67
CA ILE A 290 16.00 28.69 14.18
C ILE A 290 15.31 29.87 13.48
N ASP A 291 15.97 31.01 13.37
CA ASP A 291 15.42 32.18 12.69
C ASP A 291 15.18 31.93 11.19
N ASP A 292 16.07 31.21 10.52
CA ASP A 292 15.91 30.82 9.12
C ASP A 292 14.74 29.85 8.92
N ASN A 293 14.61 28.83 9.78
CA ASN A 293 13.46 27.91 9.74
C ASN A 293 12.14 28.65 9.97
N ARG A 294 12.11 29.59 10.92
CA ARG A 294 10.94 30.44 11.17
C ARG A 294 10.57 31.30 9.96
N ARG A 295 11.54 32.01 9.37
CA ARG A 295 11.32 32.87 8.19
C ARG A 295 10.83 32.06 7.00
N GLN A 296 11.37 30.86 6.80
CA GLN A 296 10.93 29.99 5.72
C GLN A 296 9.46 29.58 5.88
N LEU A 297 9.07 29.09 7.06
CA LEU A 297 7.67 28.71 7.32
C LEU A 297 6.72 29.89 7.16
N PHE A 298 7.15 31.09 7.56
CA PHE A 298 6.39 32.31 7.36
C PHE A 298 6.20 32.64 5.87
N ASN A 299 7.26 32.53 5.05
CA ASN A 299 7.18 32.83 3.61
C ASN A 299 6.24 31.88 2.85
N LEU A 300 5.91 30.72 3.42
CA LEU A 300 4.91 29.79 2.87
C LEU A 300 3.46 30.24 3.14
N LEU A 301 3.25 31.14 4.09
CA LEU A 301 1.95 31.77 4.32
C LEU A 301 1.80 32.95 3.36
N SER A 302 0.70 33.01 2.61
CA SER A 302 0.38 34.19 1.79
C SER A 302 0.19 35.44 2.66
N ASP A 303 0.45 36.63 2.13
CA ASP A 303 0.27 37.95 2.80
C ASP A 303 -1.11 38.19 3.47
N LYS A 304 -2.08 37.30 3.22
CA LYS A 304 -3.46 37.41 3.72
C LYS A 304 -3.64 37.14 5.21
N ASP A 305 -2.66 36.52 5.90
CA ASP A 305 -2.77 36.16 7.33
C ASP A 305 -1.74 36.91 8.22
N LEU A 306 -1.75 38.24 8.14
CA LEU A 306 -0.87 39.16 8.89
C LEU A 306 -0.91 38.98 10.42
N SER A 307 -1.98 38.43 11.00
CA SER A 307 -2.08 38.19 12.44
C SER A 307 -1.24 36.99 12.92
N ILE A 308 -1.14 35.95 12.11
CA ILE A 308 -0.33 34.74 12.39
C ILE A 308 1.16 35.02 12.14
N SER A 309 1.44 35.96 11.25
CA SER A 309 2.78 36.47 10.97
C SER A 309 3.56 36.88 12.25
N TYR A 310 2.88 37.43 13.24
CA TYR A 310 3.50 37.86 14.50
C TYR A 310 3.47 36.81 15.61
N SER A 311 2.99 35.58 15.33
CA SER A 311 3.01 34.49 16.29
C SER A 311 4.43 33.94 16.48
N ASN A 312 4.80 33.69 17.73
CA ASN A 312 6.04 32.97 18.06
C ASN A 312 5.84 31.44 18.05
N ASP A 313 4.61 30.95 17.86
CA ASP A 313 4.33 29.52 17.82
C ASP A 313 4.53 28.94 16.41
N LEU A 314 5.70 28.32 16.19
CA LEU A 314 6.04 27.65 14.93
C LEU A 314 5.09 26.50 14.58
N LYS A 315 4.49 25.83 15.57
CA LYS A 315 3.54 24.74 15.30
C LYS A 315 2.26 25.29 14.69
N LEU A 316 1.76 26.39 15.24
CA LEU A 316 0.59 27.07 14.68
C LEU A 316 0.81 27.53 13.24
N ILE A 317 1.98 28.12 12.96
CA ILE A 317 2.38 28.57 11.60
C ILE A 317 2.42 27.37 10.65
N ARG A 318 3.09 26.27 11.06
CA ARG A 318 3.15 25.03 10.28
C ARG A 318 1.76 24.48 10.00
N ASP A 319 0.91 24.33 11.01
CA ASP A 319 -0.43 23.73 10.85
C ASP A 319 -1.28 24.52 9.85
N LYS A 320 -1.15 25.86 9.86
CA LYS A 320 -1.78 26.72 8.86
C LYS A 320 -1.19 26.52 7.46
N ALA A 321 0.14 26.51 7.32
CA ALA A 321 0.82 26.28 6.05
C ALA A 321 0.46 24.91 5.44
N MET A 322 0.41 23.86 6.26
CA MET A 322 -0.05 22.53 5.87
C MET A 322 -1.50 22.55 5.39
N SER A 323 -2.39 23.29 6.07
CA SER A 323 -3.79 23.41 5.65
C SER A 323 -3.95 24.10 4.28
N LEU A 324 -3.14 25.13 4.00
CA LEU A 324 -3.13 25.85 2.72
C LEU A 324 -2.54 24.99 1.60
N SER A 325 -1.45 24.26 1.87
CA SER A 325 -0.88 23.28 0.92
C SER A 325 -1.86 22.17 0.54
N ASN A 326 -2.83 21.87 1.42
CA ASN A 326 -3.87 20.86 1.17
C ASN A 326 -5.12 21.43 0.46
N GLN A 327 -5.24 22.76 0.28
CA GLN A 327 -6.38 23.34 -0.44
C GLN A 327 -6.23 23.11 -1.94
N GLN A 328 -7.02 22.19 -2.48
CA GLN A 328 -7.17 22.04 -3.92
C GLN A 328 -7.85 23.26 -4.55
N ASP A 329 -7.34 23.72 -5.70
CA ASP A 329 -7.93 24.79 -6.51
C ASP A 329 -9.42 24.58 -6.80
N PHE A 330 -10.24 25.35 -6.09
CA PHE A 330 -11.69 25.43 -6.26
C PHE A 330 -12.12 25.69 -7.72
N ILE A 331 -11.33 26.46 -8.47
CA ILE A 331 -11.58 26.80 -9.88
C ILE A 331 -11.59 25.55 -10.76
N GLN A 332 -10.70 24.59 -10.51
CA GLN A 332 -10.61 23.36 -11.30
C GLN A 332 -11.78 22.41 -11.01
N ILE A 333 -12.27 22.40 -9.76
CA ILE A 333 -13.49 21.70 -9.34
C ILE A 333 -14.71 22.27 -10.06
N LEU A 334 -14.80 23.60 -10.17
CA LEU A 334 -15.87 24.26 -10.91
C LEU A 334 -15.84 23.92 -12.41
N PHE A 335 -14.67 23.98 -13.05
CA PHE A 335 -14.50 23.61 -14.47
C PHE A 335 -14.84 22.15 -14.76
N SER A 336 -14.48 21.28 -13.83
CA SER A 336 -14.79 19.85 -13.87
C SER A 336 -16.28 19.55 -13.79
N ILE A 337 -17.00 20.26 -12.93
CA ILE A 337 -18.46 20.18 -12.83
C ILE A 337 -19.14 20.74 -14.09
N LEU A 338 -18.60 21.81 -14.67
CA LEU A 338 -19.13 22.40 -15.91
C LEU A 338 -18.94 21.46 -17.13
N LEU A 339 -17.78 20.81 -17.25
CA LEU A 339 -17.50 19.78 -18.27
C LEU A 339 -18.38 18.53 -18.09
N PHE A 340 -18.65 18.20 -16.83
CA PHE A 340 -19.60 17.16 -16.48
C PHE A 340 -21.03 17.50 -16.94
N CYS A 341 -21.52 18.72 -16.67
CA CYS A 341 -22.82 19.17 -17.14
C CYS A 341 -22.89 19.21 -18.68
N SER A 342 -21.83 19.63 -19.37
CA SER A 342 -21.83 19.68 -20.83
C SER A 342 -21.82 18.29 -21.47
N SER A 343 -21.00 17.35 -20.97
CA SER A 343 -20.96 15.98 -21.48
C SER A 343 -22.27 15.22 -21.24
N THR A 344 -22.94 15.44 -20.11
CA THR A 344 -24.25 14.84 -19.81
C THR A 344 -25.38 15.42 -20.66
N ILE A 345 -25.35 16.72 -20.93
CA ILE A 345 -26.26 17.36 -21.89
C ILE A 345 -26.04 16.79 -23.29
N MET A 346 -24.78 16.69 -23.77
CA MET A 346 -24.49 16.14 -25.10
C MET A 346 -24.90 14.67 -25.27
N LEU A 347 -24.75 13.86 -24.22
CA LEU A 347 -25.19 12.46 -24.20
C LEU A 347 -26.71 12.31 -24.09
N TRP A 348 -27.40 13.21 -23.38
CA TRP A 348 -28.87 13.26 -23.35
C TRP A 348 -29.42 13.49 -24.76
N PHE A 349 -28.78 14.35 -25.56
CA PHE A 349 -29.30 14.78 -26.84
C PHE A 349 -28.93 13.91 -28.07
N ASN A 350 -28.09 12.86 -27.96
CA ASN A 350 -27.78 12.01 -29.13
C ASN A 350 -27.37 10.55 -28.78
N VAL A 351 -28.29 9.60 -28.99
CA VAL A 351 -28.11 8.18 -28.66
C VAL A 351 -27.75 7.27 -29.84
N GLU A 352 -27.67 7.75 -31.09
CA GLU A 352 -27.42 6.81 -32.20
C GLU A 352 -26.11 6.99 -32.97
N LYS A 353 -25.33 8.06 -32.79
CA LYS A 353 -24.02 8.23 -33.47
C LYS A 353 -23.01 9.09 -32.69
N THR A 354 -22.87 8.93 -31.38
CA THR A 354 -21.81 9.60 -30.63
C THR A 354 -20.55 8.72 -30.56
N SER A 355 -19.64 9.09 -31.47
CA SER A 355 -18.42 8.42 -31.90
C SER A 355 -17.34 8.31 -30.82
N LEU A 356 -16.50 7.28 -30.96
CA LEU A 356 -15.16 7.10 -30.39
C LEU A 356 -14.38 8.43 -30.15
N PHE A 357 -14.59 9.44 -31.00
CA PHE A 357 -14.06 10.80 -30.87
C PHE A 357 -14.39 11.50 -29.53
N SER A 358 -15.61 11.39 -29.00
CA SER A 358 -15.96 12.01 -27.70
C SER A 358 -15.26 11.31 -26.54
N ILE A 359 -15.06 9.99 -26.64
CA ILE A 359 -14.26 9.19 -25.70
C ILE A 359 -12.78 9.59 -25.79
N ILE A 360 -12.25 9.75 -27.00
CA ILE A 360 -10.86 10.16 -27.24
C ILE A 360 -10.61 11.59 -26.73
N VAL A 361 -11.53 12.53 -26.95
CA VAL A 361 -11.41 13.90 -26.43
C VAL A 361 -11.46 13.93 -24.90
N LEU A 362 -12.31 13.10 -24.27
CA LEU A 362 -12.32 12.93 -22.81
C LEU A 362 -10.99 12.36 -22.28
N ILE A 363 -10.40 11.39 -22.99
CA ILE A 363 -9.10 10.78 -22.62
C ILE A 363 -7.94 11.77 -22.84
N ILE A 364 -7.94 12.53 -23.93
CA ILE A 364 -6.91 13.54 -24.22
C ILE A 364 -6.97 14.67 -23.19
N TYR A 365 -8.16 15.12 -22.80
CA TYR A 365 -8.32 16.15 -21.78
C TYR A 365 -8.03 15.62 -20.35
N TYR A 366 -8.31 14.34 -20.09
CA TYR A 366 -7.89 13.60 -18.89
C TYR A 366 -6.37 13.65 -18.70
N LEU A 367 -5.60 13.50 -19.78
CA LEU A 367 -4.12 13.61 -19.77
C LEU A 367 -3.62 15.05 -19.53
N ILE A 368 -4.41 16.08 -19.88
CA ILE A 368 -4.02 17.49 -19.78
C ILE A 368 -4.34 18.12 -18.42
N SER A 369 -5.36 17.63 -17.70
CA SER A 369 -5.93 18.34 -16.53
C SER A 369 -5.06 18.38 -15.25
N GLY A 370 -3.94 17.65 -15.20
CA GLY A 370 -2.96 17.71 -14.10
C GLY A 370 -3.42 17.18 -12.73
N LYS A 371 -4.73 17.20 -12.41
CA LYS A 371 -5.31 16.73 -11.13
C LYS A 371 -6.25 15.56 -11.34
N ILE A 372 -5.67 14.38 -11.18
CA ILE A 372 -6.21 13.11 -11.62
C ILE A 372 -7.44 12.64 -10.78
N LEU A 373 -7.57 12.96 -9.48
CA LEU A 373 -8.72 12.49 -8.65
C LEU A 373 -10.07 12.95 -9.19
N LEU A 374 -10.12 14.24 -9.51
CA LEU A 374 -11.29 14.94 -9.98
C LEU A 374 -11.68 14.42 -11.37
N SER A 375 -10.68 14.18 -12.22
CA SER A 375 -10.88 13.54 -13.53
C SER A 375 -11.40 12.10 -13.42
N PHE A 376 -10.98 11.32 -12.41
CA PHE A 376 -11.51 9.98 -12.14
C PHE A 376 -12.96 10.02 -11.65
N CYS A 377 -13.28 10.92 -10.71
CA CYS A 377 -14.65 11.12 -10.24
C CYS A 377 -15.61 11.46 -11.39
N ILE A 378 -15.19 12.37 -12.28
CA ILE A 378 -15.98 12.75 -13.46
C ILE A 378 -16.05 11.59 -14.46
N GLY A 379 -14.93 10.94 -14.76
CA GLY A 379 -14.88 9.82 -15.70
C GLY A 379 -15.79 8.67 -15.27
N ALA A 380 -15.70 8.24 -14.01
CA ALA A 380 -16.56 7.21 -13.43
C ALA A 380 -18.04 7.62 -13.47
N PHE A 381 -18.33 8.90 -13.20
CA PHE A 381 -19.68 9.44 -13.26
C PHE A 381 -20.22 9.53 -14.71
N CYS A 382 -19.42 9.96 -15.69
CA CYS A 382 -19.82 10.01 -17.11
C CYS A 382 -20.05 8.60 -17.69
N LEU A 383 -19.14 7.66 -17.39
CA LEU A 383 -19.32 6.23 -17.69
C LEU A 383 -20.63 5.71 -17.08
N SER A 384 -21.01 6.24 -15.91
CA SER A 384 -22.23 5.82 -15.25
C SER A 384 -23.52 6.18 -15.94
N ILE A 385 -23.56 7.38 -16.49
CA ILE A 385 -24.70 7.85 -17.24
C ILE A 385 -24.82 7.10 -18.57
N ILE A 386 -23.70 6.81 -19.23
CA ILE A 386 -23.69 6.00 -20.46
C ILE A 386 -24.31 4.62 -20.19
N VAL A 387 -23.86 3.92 -19.13
CA VAL A 387 -24.38 2.58 -18.78
C VAL A 387 -25.86 2.61 -18.40
N ILE A 388 -26.32 3.64 -17.67
CA ILE A 388 -27.73 3.81 -17.30
C ILE A 388 -28.59 4.12 -18.55
N GLN A 389 -28.13 5.00 -19.43
CA GLN A 389 -28.84 5.39 -20.65
C GLN A 389 -28.95 4.23 -21.64
N MET A 390 -27.88 3.45 -21.84
CA MET A 390 -27.89 2.24 -22.69
C MET A 390 -28.92 1.19 -22.23
N ASN A 391 -29.33 1.21 -20.96
CA ASN A 391 -30.17 0.17 -20.36
C ASN A 391 -31.55 0.66 -19.86
N LYS A 392 -31.94 1.91 -20.13
CA LYS A 392 -33.14 2.55 -19.59
C LYS A 392 -34.44 1.77 -19.82
N ARG A 393 -34.58 1.10 -20.96
CA ARG A 393 -35.76 0.26 -21.29
C ARG A 393 -35.85 -1.04 -20.48
N LYS A 394 -34.71 -1.64 -20.09
CA LYS A 394 -34.66 -2.93 -19.35
C LYS A 394 -34.90 -2.78 -17.84
N ILE A 395 -34.61 -1.60 -17.27
CA ILE A 395 -34.79 -1.32 -15.83
C ILE A 395 -36.27 -1.28 -15.45
N ILE A 396 -37.12 -0.76 -16.35
CA ILE A 396 -38.57 -0.61 -16.13
C ILE A 396 -39.27 -1.98 -16.11
N ASP A 397 -38.87 -2.91 -16.98
CA ASP A 397 -39.43 -4.26 -17.03
C ASP A 397 -39.06 -5.13 -15.82
N TYR A 398 -37.91 -4.85 -15.19
CA TYR A 398 -37.43 -5.60 -14.03
C TYR A 398 -38.27 -5.36 -12.76
N LYS A 399 -38.71 -4.11 -12.54
CA LYS A 399 -39.50 -3.73 -11.37
C LYS A 399 -40.84 -4.48 -11.27
N ARG A 400 -41.34 -5.01 -12.39
CA ARG A 400 -42.60 -5.76 -12.47
C ARG A 400 -42.48 -7.26 -12.17
N LYS A 401 -41.27 -7.84 -12.02
CA LYS A 401 -41.07 -9.30 -11.92
C LYS A 401 -40.69 -9.84 -10.52
N THR A 402 -40.28 -9.01 -9.57
CA THR A 402 -39.58 -9.46 -8.34
C THR A 402 -40.34 -9.25 -7.02
N GLU A 403 -41.68 -9.38 -7.00
CA GLU A 403 -42.48 -8.91 -5.84
C GLU A 403 -43.02 -10.00 -4.87
N ASN A 404 -42.64 -11.27 -5.00
CA ASN A 404 -43.33 -12.32 -4.22
C ASN A 404 -42.69 -12.65 -2.85
N ASN A 405 -41.36 -12.62 -2.68
CA ASN A 405 -40.68 -13.09 -1.45
C ASN A 405 -40.01 -11.96 -0.63
N ILE A 406 -39.78 -12.20 0.68
CA ILE A 406 -39.14 -11.22 1.58
C ILE A 406 -37.67 -11.05 1.21
N SER A 407 -37.00 -12.14 0.82
CA SER A 407 -35.63 -12.11 0.32
C SER A 407 -35.48 -11.20 -0.92
N ASP A 408 -36.48 -11.18 -1.81
CA ASP A 408 -36.48 -10.34 -3.01
C ASP A 408 -36.71 -8.85 -2.68
N ARG A 409 -37.54 -8.54 -1.66
CA ARG A 409 -37.72 -7.16 -1.17
C ARG A 409 -36.45 -6.61 -0.51
N PHE A 410 -35.75 -7.43 0.29
CA PHE A 410 -34.48 -7.05 0.91
C PHE A 410 -33.46 -6.59 -0.14
N LEU A 411 -33.46 -7.22 -1.32
CA LEU A 411 -32.57 -6.91 -2.43
C LEU A 411 -32.82 -5.54 -3.09
N ILE A 412 -34.00 -4.95 -2.88
CA ILE A 412 -34.34 -3.61 -3.37
C ILE A 412 -33.77 -2.53 -2.43
N TYR A 413 -33.76 -2.78 -1.12
CA TYR A 413 -33.41 -1.76 -0.13
C TYR A 413 -31.93 -1.71 0.26
N TYR A 414 -31.21 -2.85 0.23
CA TYR A 414 -29.80 -2.85 0.65
C TYR A 414 -28.89 -1.89 -0.14
N PRO A 415 -29.07 -1.63 -1.46
CA PRO A 415 -28.19 -0.71 -2.17
C PRO A 415 -28.32 0.71 -1.63
N LEU A 416 -29.54 1.13 -1.23
CA LEU A 416 -29.75 2.44 -0.61
C LEU A 416 -29.02 2.53 0.73
N PHE A 417 -29.06 1.48 1.53
CA PHE A 417 -28.32 1.43 2.80
C PHE A 417 -26.81 1.49 2.60
N HIS A 418 -26.30 0.73 1.62
CA HIS A 418 -24.88 0.77 1.25
C HIS A 418 -24.47 2.17 0.80
N LEU A 419 -25.26 2.83 -0.06
CA LEU A 419 -25.02 4.21 -0.48
C LEU A 419 -24.92 5.19 0.69
N ILE A 420 -25.84 5.09 1.66
CA ILE A 420 -25.82 5.92 2.86
C ILE A 420 -24.55 5.66 3.69
N SER A 421 -24.14 4.40 3.80
CA SER A 421 -22.94 4.03 4.56
C SER A 421 -21.65 4.66 3.99
N LEU A 422 -21.59 4.89 2.67
CA LEU A 422 -20.43 5.47 2.00
C LEU A 422 -20.18 6.96 2.32
N PHE A 423 -21.07 7.62 3.06
CA PHE A 423 -20.84 8.99 3.55
C PHE A 423 -19.94 9.05 4.80
N SER A 424 -19.61 7.91 5.42
CA SER A 424 -18.83 7.86 6.64
C SER A 424 -17.53 7.09 6.42
N SER A 425 -16.40 7.68 6.82
CA SER A 425 -15.09 7.03 6.74
C SER A 425 -15.07 5.70 7.50
N SER A 426 -15.68 5.63 8.69
CA SER A 426 -15.71 4.42 9.50
C SER A 426 -16.51 3.29 8.85
N PHE A 427 -17.62 3.61 8.14
CA PHE A 427 -18.38 2.60 7.40
C PHE A 427 -17.64 2.13 6.12
N ILE A 428 -16.81 2.99 5.52
CA ILE A 428 -15.94 2.59 4.39
C ILE A 428 -14.82 1.67 4.89
N GLU A 429 -14.18 1.98 6.01
CA GLU A 429 -13.15 1.12 6.61
C GLU A 429 -13.72 -0.26 6.99
N GLU A 430 -14.95 -0.28 7.52
CA GLU A 430 -15.64 -1.49 7.99
C GLU A 430 -16.65 -2.06 6.98
N GLU A 431 -16.52 -1.72 5.69
CA GLU A 431 -17.51 -2.07 4.66
C GLU A 431 -17.75 -3.59 4.53
N HIS A 432 -16.73 -4.39 4.83
CA HIS A 432 -16.82 -5.84 4.89
C HIS A 432 -17.96 -6.33 5.81
N GLN A 433 -18.20 -5.65 6.95
CA GLN A 433 -19.29 -6.00 7.87
C GLN A 433 -20.65 -5.84 7.20
N ILE A 434 -20.81 -4.80 6.37
CA ILE A 434 -22.04 -4.53 5.63
C ILE A 434 -22.28 -5.67 4.64
N TRP A 435 -21.27 -6.06 3.87
CA TRP A 435 -21.38 -7.15 2.90
C TRP A 435 -21.65 -8.50 3.56
N TYR A 436 -20.95 -8.81 4.66
CA TYR A 436 -21.20 -10.05 5.42
C TYR A 436 -22.59 -10.08 6.06
N PHE A 437 -23.06 -8.94 6.56
CA PHE A 437 -24.41 -8.80 7.09
C PHE A 437 -25.46 -9.05 6.00
N PHE A 438 -25.29 -8.44 4.82
CA PHE A 438 -26.20 -8.63 3.69
C PHE A 438 -26.20 -10.07 3.17
N LEU A 439 -25.04 -10.67 2.97
CA LEU A 439 -24.93 -12.06 2.53
C LEU A 439 -25.57 -13.02 3.53
N SER A 440 -25.25 -12.88 4.82
CA SER A 440 -25.77 -13.76 5.88
C SER A 440 -27.29 -13.62 6.03
N THR A 441 -27.81 -12.39 5.97
CA THR A 441 -29.24 -12.11 6.06
C THR A 441 -29.99 -12.70 4.88
N TYR A 442 -29.46 -12.53 3.66
CA TYR A 442 -30.05 -13.10 2.47
C TYR A 442 -30.10 -14.64 2.50
N LEU A 443 -28.98 -15.28 2.87
CA LEU A 443 -28.90 -16.74 3.01
C LEU A 443 -29.87 -17.26 4.07
N LEU A 444 -30.01 -16.56 5.21
CA LEU A 444 -30.96 -16.92 6.26
C LEU A 444 -32.41 -16.83 5.76
N LEU A 445 -32.80 -15.73 5.10
CA LEU A 445 -34.15 -15.56 4.56
C LEU A 445 -34.46 -16.65 3.52
N ARG A 446 -33.53 -16.92 2.60
CA ARG A 446 -33.66 -18.02 1.62
C ARG A 446 -33.79 -19.39 2.28
N THR A 447 -33.02 -19.64 3.35
CA THR A 447 -33.12 -20.88 4.13
C THR A 447 -34.51 -21.07 4.70
N ILE A 448 -35.10 -20.01 5.26
CA ILE A 448 -36.44 -20.04 5.86
C ILE A 448 -37.51 -20.21 4.77
N GLU A 449 -37.42 -19.43 3.69
CA GLU A 449 -38.40 -19.44 2.59
C GLU A 449 -38.40 -20.77 1.81
N GLN A 450 -37.22 -21.32 1.52
CA GLN A 450 -37.08 -22.53 0.70
C GLN A 450 -36.97 -23.82 1.52
N LYS A 451 -36.79 -23.72 2.85
CA LYS A 451 -36.47 -24.86 3.74
C LYS A 451 -35.31 -25.73 3.21
N SER A 452 -34.32 -25.09 2.59
CA SER A 452 -33.22 -25.77 1.90
C SER A 452 -32.03 -25.98 2.83
N PHE A 453 -31.60 -27.24 2.99
CA PHE A 453 -30.36 -27.55 3.70
C PHE A 453 -29.12 -26.96 3.00
N GLN A 454 -29.16 -26.81 1.68
CA GLN A 454 -28.03 -26.27 0.91
C GLN A 454 -27.77 -24.81 1.26
N THR A 455 -28.81 -23.97 1.35
CA THR A 455 -28.66 -22.55 1.73
C THR A 455 -28.26 -22.40 3.20
N PHE A 456 -28.74 -23.28 4.07
CA PHE A 456 -28.28 -23.35 5.46
C PHE A 456 -26.80 -23.72 5.57
N PHE A 457 -26.35 -24.72 4.81
CA PHE A 457 -24.94 -25.12 4.77
C PHE A 457 -24.05 -23.99 4.24
N MET A 458 -24.51 -23.26 3.22
CA MET A 458 -23.80 -22.09 2.71
C MET A 458 -23.65 -20.98 3.77
N LEU A 459 -24.68 -20.75 4.59
CA LEU A 459 -24.63 -19.79 5.70
C LEU A 459 -23.60 -20.17 6.77
N ILE A 460 -23.46 -21.46 7.08
CA ILE A 460 -22.44 -21.95 8.01
C ILE A 460 -21.04 -21.70 7.44
N LEU A 461 -20.83 -22.10 6.19
CA LEU A 461 -19.54 -21.90 5.52
C LEU A 461 -19.19 -20.41 5.35
N SER A 462 -20.17 -19.53 5.08
CA SER A 462 -19.93 -18.09 4.97
C SER A 462 -19.50 -17.49 6.33
N ARG A 463 -20.05 -17.99 7.44
CA ARG A 463 -19.61 -17.60 8.78
C ARG A 463 -18.20 -18.11 9.10
N PHE A 464 -17.87 -19.33 8.68
CA PHE A 464 -16.54 -19.90 8.86
C PHE A 464 -15.47 -19.07 8.14
N ILE A 465 -15.64 -18.77 6.86
CA ILE A 465 -14.64 -18.00 6.10
C ILE A 465 -14.58 -16.52 6.50
N ARG A 466 -15.67 -15.95 7.04
CA ARG A 466 -15.64 -14.61 7.66
C ARG A 466 -14.65 -14.54 8.83
N SER A 467 -14.56 -15.60 9.64
CA SER A 467 -13.62 -15.67 10.75
C SER A 467 -12.20 -16.07 10.32
N TRP A 468 -12.02 -16.42 9.04
CA TRP A 468 -10.71 -16.84 8.52
C TRP A 468 -9.74 -15.68 8.44
N ASN A 469 -10.18 -14.57 7.85
CA ASN A 469 -9.44 -13.33 7.77
C ASN A 469 -10.29 -12.19 8.36
N GLN A 470 -9.79 -11.55 9.42
CA GLN A 470 -10.33 -10.30 9.90
C GLN A 470 -9.87 -9.17 8.99
N THR A 471 -10.83 -8.37 8.54
CA THR A 471 -10.64 -7.21 7.67
C THR A 471 -11.09 -5.94 8.39
N GLY A 472 -10.70 -4.78 7.87
CA GLY A 472 -11.01 -3.49 8.49
C GLY A 472 -10.01 -3.09 9.58
N ASN A 473 -10.29 -1.98 10.26
CA ASN A 473 -9.35 -1.34 11.16
C ASN A 473 -9.64 -1.69 12.63
N LYS A 474 -10.92 -1.79 13.01
CA LYS A 474 -11.34 -1.89 14.41
C LYS A 474 -10.77 -3.10 15.14
N TRP A 475 -10.66 -4.23 14.46
CA TRP A 475 -10.27 -5.52 15.04
C TRP A 475 -8.95 -6.06 14.51
N LEU A 476 -8.22 -5.27 13.70
CA LEU A 476 -6.97 -5.70 13.08
C LEU A 476 -5.90 -6.16 14.10
N HIS A 477 -5.99 -5.66 15.33
CA HIS A 477 -5.08 -6.01 16.43
C HIS A 477 -5.37 -7.37 17.08
N LEU A 478 -6.51 -7.99 16.79
CA LEU A 478 -6.87 -9.30 17.31
C LEU A 478 -6.45 -10.37 16.31
N THR A 479 -5.96 -11.50 16.84
CA THR A 479 -5.57 -12.64 16.02
C THR A 479 -6.80 -13.33 15.42
N ASP A 480 -6.75 -13.62 14.13
CA ASP A 480 -7.71 -14.45 13.42
C ASP A 480 -7.18 -15.87 13.13
N ILE A 481 -7.99 -16.70 12.46
CA ILE A 481 -7.60 -18.08 12.15
C ILE A 481 -6.39 -18.11 11.20
N GLY A 482 -6.36 -17.20 10.22
CA GLY A 482 -5.22 -17.03 9.31
C GLY A 482 -3.94 -16.66 10.06
N ASP A 483 -4.02 -15.69 10.97
CA ASP A 483 -2.89 -15.24 11.80
C ASP A 483 -2.36 -16.37 12.68
N TYR A 484 -3.26 -17.09 13.34
CA TYR A 484 -2.91 -18.23 14.17
C TYR A 484 -2.16 -19.29 13.35
N ILE A 485 -2.66 -19.67 12.18
CA ILE A 485 -2.04 -20.71 11.35
C ILE A 485 -0.71 -20.25 10.73
N ASN A 486 -0.58 -18.95 10.41
CA ASN A 486 0.67 -18.39 9.87
C ASN A 486 1.76 -18.18 10.93
N ALA A 487 1.43 -18.25 12.22
CA ALA A 487 2.43 -18.14 13.29
C ALA A 487 3.54 -19.18 13.10
N THR A 488 4.78 -18.79 13.37
CA THR A 488 5.98 -19.62 13.16
C THR A 488 5.91 -20.96 13.90
N GLU A 489 5.31 -20.96 15.10
CA GLU A 489 5.06 -22.13 15.93
C GLU A 489 4.06 -23.12 15.30
N ASN A 490 3.16 -22.62 14.45
CA ASN A 490 2.07 -23.39 13.85
C ASN A 490 2.34 -23.83 12.41
N ARG A 491 3.59 -23.74 11.95
CA ARG A 491 4.00 -24.08 10.58
C ARG A 491 3.59 -25.51 10.18
N THR A 492 3.63 -26.48 11.10
CA THR A 492 3.17 -27.86 10.85
C THR A 492 1.67 -27.94 10.58
N TYR A 493 0.84 -27.17 11.29
CA TYR A 493 -0.60 -27.09 11.03
C TYR A 493 -0.89 -26.47 9.67
N LEU A 494 -0.19 -25.39 9.31
CA LEU A 494 -0.30 -24.78 7.98
C LEU A 494 0.02 -25.78 6.87
N PHE A 495 1.05 -26.62 7.05
CA PHE A 495 1.41 -27.68 6.11
C PHE A 495 0.26 -28.68 5.93
N ILE A 496 -0.26 -29.22 7.03
CA ILE A 496 -1.31 -30.23 7.02
C ILE A 496 -2.58 -29.68 6.37
N ILE A 497 -2.99 -28.46 6.74
CA ILE A 497 -4.14 -27.78 6.14
C ILE A 497 -3.92 -27.57 4.63
N HIS A 498 -2.70 -27.22 4.22
CA HIS A 498 -2.38 -27.06 2.80
C HIS A 498 -2.45 -28.38 2.02
N ILE A 499 -2.03 -29.51 2.62
CA ILE A 499 -2.17 -30.83 2.00
C ILE A 499 -3.66 -31.19 1.84
N ILE A 500 -4.43 -31.06 2.92
CA ILE A 500 -5.86 -31.40 2.92
C ILE A 500 -6.62 -30.54 1.90
N SER A 501 -6.35 -29.23 1.90
CA SER A 501 -6.95 -28.31 0.93
C SER A 501 -6.58 -28.71 -0.50
N SER A 502 -5.32 -29.05 -0.77
CA SER A 502 -4.87 -29.46 -2.11
C SER A 502 -5.58 -30.73 -2.59
N ILE A 503 -5.79 -31.72 -1.73
CA ILE A 503 -6.55 -32.95 -2.05
C ILE A 503 -8.00 -32.62 -2.42
N ILE A 504 -8.67 -31.80 -1.60
CA ILE A 504 -10.07 -31.41 -1.84
C ILE A 504 -10.18 -30.59 -3.12
N PHE A 505 -9.27 -29.64 -3.35
CA PHE A 505 -9.23 -28.81 -4.54
C PHE A 505 -9.23 -29.66 -5.82
N ILE A 506 -8.43 -30.71 -5.85
CA ILE A 506 -8.34 -31.61 -7.00
C ILE A 506 -9.58 -32.46 -7.17
N TYR A 507 -10.12 -32.97 -6.07
CA TYR A 507 -11.39 -33.68 -6.10
C TYR A 507 -12.50 -32.81 -6.72
N LEU A 508 -12.55 -31.52 -6.37
CA LEU A 508 -13.54 -30.58 -6.92
C LEU A 508 -13.26 -30.21 -8.39
N LEU A 509 -12.00 -30.16 -8.82
CA LEU A 509 -11.64 -29.96 -10.24
C LEU A 509 -12.09 -31.14 -11.12
N ASN A 510 -11.94 -32.36 -10.63
CA ASN A 510 -12.17 -33.59 -11.36
C ASN A 510 -13.62 -34.09 -11.24
N ARG A 511 -14.41 -33.96 -12.31
CA ARG A 511 -15.58 -34.82 -12.51
C ARG A 511 -15.09 -36.26 -12.80
N PRO A 512 -15.90 -37.31 -12.54
CA PRO A 512 -15.43 -38.71 -12.44
C PRO A 512 -14.94 -39.40 -13.73
N ARG A 513 -14.48 -38.66 -14.75
CA ARG A 513 -14.00 -39.24 -16.03
C ARG A 513 -12.58 -38.82 -16.47
N GLN A 514 -11.81 -38.07 -15.67
CA GLN A 514 -10.48 -37.55 -16.09
C GLN A 514 -9.39 -37.65 -15.00
N TYR A 515 -9.19 -38.84 -14.43
CA TYR A 515 -8.36 -39.02 -13.21
C TYR A 515 -6.84 -39.03 -13.38
N LYS A 516 -6.29 -39.24 -14.58
CA LYS A 516 -4.86 -39.65 -14.70
C LYS A 516 -3.83 -38.52 -14.58
N ILE A 517 -4.18 -37.26 -14.86
CA ILE A 517 -3.20 -36.15 -14.87
C ILE A 517 -3.40 -35.18 -13.70
N SER A 518 -4.60 -35.14 -13.13
CA SER A 518 -4.91 -34.35 -11.94
C SER A 518 -4.19 -34.79 -10.65
N PHE A 519 -3.65 -36.02 -10.61
CA PHE A 519 -2.96 -36.56 -9.44
C PHE A 519 -1.56 -35.97 -9.22
N PHE A 520 -0.89 -35.51 -10.27
CA PHE A 520 0.46 -34.92 -10.17
C PHE A 520 0.45 -33.42 -9.83
N LEU A 521 -0.66 -32.74 -10.11
CA LEU A 521 -0.88 -31.32 -9.79
C LEU A 521 -0.66 -30.94 -8.30
N PRO A 522 -1.19 -31.66 -7.29
CA PRO A 522 -0.98 -31.32 -5.87
C PRO A 522 0.47 -31.50 -5.48
N ILE A 523 1.14 -32.54 -5.99
CA ILE A 523 2.53 -32.84 -5.68
C ILE A 523 3.41 -31.70 -6.18
N ILE A 524 3.16 -31.20 -7.40
CA ILE A 524 3.89 -30.05 -7.95
C ILE A 524 3.59 -28.76 -7.18
N VAL A 525 2.32 -28.49 -6.81
CA VAL A 525 1.97 -27.30 -6.00
C VAL A 525 2.60 -27.35 -4.60
N ILE A 526 2.61 -28.53 -3.97
CA ILE A 526 3.26 -28.74 -2.66
C ILE A 526 4.78 -28.57 -2.81
N ILE A 527 5.41 -29.17 -3.82
CA ILE A 527 6.85 -28.99 -4.10
C ILE A 527 7.18 -27.51 -4.34
N TYR A 528 6.35 -26.82 -5.13
CA TYR A 528 6.50 -25.39 -5.41
C TYR A 528 6.44 -24.54 -4.13
N ARG A 529 5.44 -24.77 -3.26
CA ARG A 529 5.20 -23.92 -2.08
C ARG A 529 6.07 -24.25 -0.89
N TRP A 530 6.41 -25.53 -0.69
CA TRP A 530 7.07 -26.00 0.53
C TRP A 530 8.57 -26.21 0.39
N ASN A 531 9.13 -26.03 -0.81
CA ASN A 531 10.55 -25.79 -1.11
C ASN A 531 11.53 -26.36 -0.06
N PHE A 532 11.44 -27.68 0.17
CA PHE A 532 12.16 -28.38 1.24
C PHE A 532 13.68 -28.41 1.02
N ILE A 533 14.14 -28.07 -0.20
CA ILE A 533 15.53 -28.16 -0.63
C ILE A 533 15.85 -26.86 -1.37
N GLY A 534 16.74 -26.03 -0.83
CA GLY A 534 17.06 -24.70 -1.37
C GLY A 534 17.47 -24.66 -2.85
N TYR A 535 17.88 -25.79 -3.43
CA TYR A 535 18.21 -25.93 -4.85
C TYR A 535 16.97 -25.93 -5.79
N LEU A 536 15.81 -26.40 -5.31
CA LEU A 536 14.55 -26.42 -6.08
C LEU A 536 13.94 -25.02 -6.23
N SER A 537 14.36 -24.04 -5.41
CA SER A 537 13.90 -22.65 -5.46
C SER A 537 14.20 -21.92 -6.78
N ARG A 538 15.21 -22.39 -7.53
CA ARG A 538 15.51 -21.87 -8.88
C ARG A 538 14.64 -22.51 -9.97
N LEU A 539 14.06 -23.68 -9.71
CA LEU A 539 13.19 -24.43 -10.64
C LEU A 539 11.70 -24.14 -10.40
N THR A 540 11.33 -23.53 -9.27
CA THR A 540 9.95 -23.17 -8.90
C THR A 540 9.21 -22.37 -9.99
N PRO A 541 9.81 -21.34 -10.62
CA PRO A 541 9.20 -20.66 -11.78
C PRO A 541 8.92 -21.61 -12.96
N LEU A 542 9.85 -22.49 -13.29
CA LEU A 542 9.69 -23.46 -14.39
C LEU A 542 8.57 -24.46 -14.08
N LEU A 543 8.49 -24.97 -12.84
CA LEU A 543 7.42 -25.84 -12.38
C LEU A 543 6.06 -25.14 -12.42
N TYR A 544 6.00 -23.85 -12.10
CA TYR A 544 4.79 -23.01 -12.24
C TYR A 544 4.31 -22.95 -13.71
N TYR A 545 5.20 -22.65 -14.65
CA TYR A 545 4.84 -22.59 -16.08
C TYR A 545 4.44 -23.96 -16.64
N VAL A 546 5.15 -25.03 -16.26
CA VAL A 546 4.78 -26.39 -16.64
C VAL A 546 3.40 -26.75 -16.09
N LEU A 547 3.08 -26.38 -14.85
CA LEU A 547 1.78 -26.64 -14.24
C LEU A 547 0.64 -25.88 -14.93
N LEU A 548 0.86 -24.60 -15.26
CA LEU A 548 -0.09 -23.77 -16.00
C LEU A 548 -0.34 -24.34 -17.40
N ILE A 549 0.73 -24.71 -18.11
CA ILE A 549 0.66 -25.30 -19.45
C ILE A 549 -0.03 -26.66 -19.41
N MET A 550 0.28 -27.52 -18.44
CA MET A 550 -0.41 -28.80 -18.29
C MET A 550 -1.91 -28.61 -17.98
N LEU A 551 -2.28 -27.64 -17.16
CA LEU A 551 -3.70 -27.33 -16.88
C LEU A 551 -4.47 -26.89 -18.13
N ILE A 552 -3.83 -26.13 -19.03
CA ILE A 552 -4.42 -25.65 -20.29
C ILE A 552 -4.48 -26.75 -21.34
N ILE A 553 -3.41 -27.55 -21.48
CA ILE A 553 -3.28 -28.55 -22.55
C ILE A 553 -4.07 -29.82 -22.24
N VAL A 554 -4.08 -30.27 -20.97
CA VAL A 554 -4.57 -31.60 -20.62
C VAL A 554 -6.07 -31.64 -20.36
N ASN A 555 -6.64 -30.53 -19.89
CA ASN A 555 -8.05 -30.49 -19.54
C ASN A 555 -8.76 -29.44 -20.41
N ARG A 556 -9.89 -29.83 -21.02
CA ARG A 556 -10.91 -28.87 -21.53
C ARG A 556 -11.60 -28.20 -20.33
N LEU A 557 -10.85 -27.52 -19.46
CA LEU A 557 -11.39 -26.79 -18.31
C LEU A 557 -12.24 -25.62 -18.82
N SER A 558 -13.36 -25.38 -18.14
CA SER A 558 -14.04 -24.10 -18.28
C SER A 558 -13.13 -22.97 -17.77
N ILE A 559 -13.34 -21.77 -18.30
CA ILE A 559 -12.63 -20.55 -17.88
C ILE A 559 -12.71 -20.37 -16.35
N GLU A 560 -13.86 -20.67 -15.74
CA GLU A 560 -14.05 -20.63 -14.28
C GLU A 560 -13.06 -21.54 -13.53
N LYS A 561 -12.87 -22.78 -13.99
CA LYS A 561 -11.93 -23.72 -13.35
C LYS A 561 -10.48 -23.29 -13.54
N LEU A 562 -10.14 -22.71 -14.69
CA LEU A 562 -8.82 -22.12 -14.92
C LEU A 562 -8.55 -20.98 -13.94
N LEU A 563 -9.54 -20.10 -13.71
CA LEU A 563 -9.44 -19.00 -12.75
C LEU A 563 -9.29 -19.50 -11.31
N PHE A 564 -10.02 -20.54 -10.90
CA PHE A 564 -9.81 -21.17 -9.59
C PHE A 564 -8.40 -21.75 -9.44
N CYS A 565 -7.83 -22.35 -10.49
CA CYS A 565 -6.45 -22.84 -10.48
C CYS A 565 -5.44 -21.71 -10.33
N LEU A 566 -5.59 -20.65 -11.13
CA LEU A 566 -4.75 -19.45 -11.06
C LEU A 566 -4.79 -18.85 -9.65
N LEU A 567 -5.99 -18.66 -9.09
CA LEU A 567 -6.18 -18.13 -7.73
C LEU A 567 -5.55 -19.01 -6.66
N TYR A 568 -5.73 -20.33 -6.74
CA TYR A 568 -5.14 -21.27 -5.79
C TYR A 568 -3.61 -21.18 -5.76
N ILE A 569 -2.99 -20.84 -6.89
CA ILE A 569 -1.54 -20.68 -7.02
C ILE A 569 -1.10 -19.27 -6.58
N LEU A 570 -1.89 -18.23 -6.83
CA LEU A 570 -1.54 -16.84 -6.52
C LEU A 570 -1.79 -16.46 -5.04
N CYS A 571 -2.78 -17.06 -4.37
CA CYS A 571 -3.15 -16.66 -3.01
C CYS A 571 -2.16 -17.18 -1.95
N ARG A 572 -2.02 -16.48 -0.82
CA ARG A 572 -1.24 -16.99 0.33
C ARG A 572 -1.71 -18.39 0.77
N THR A 573 -0.81 -19.18 1.33
CA THR A 573 -1.05 -20.61 1.65
C THR A 573 -2.22 -20.85 2.60
N HIS A 574 -2.40 -19.99 3.61
CA HIS A 574 -3.57 -20.09 4.49
C HIS A 574 -4.89 -19.79 3.75
N ASN A 575 -4.88 -18.98 2.69
CA ASN A 575 -6.08 -18.63 1.91
C ASN A 575 -6.54 -19.70 0.92
N CYS A 576 -5.76 -20.77 0.70
CA CYS A 576 -6.16 -21.91 -0.15
C CYS A 576 -7.48 -22.54 0.31
N VAL A 577 -7.77 -22.53 1.61
CA VAL A 577 -9.05 -23.03 2.17
C VAL A 577 -10.23 -22.20 1.69
N ILE A 578 -10.09 -20.87 1.60
CA ILE A 578 -11.15 -19.98 1.13
C ILE A 578 -11.48 -20.27 -0.34
N ILE A 579 -10.46 -20.53 -1.17
CA ILE A 579 -10.67 -20.90 -2.58
C ILE A 579 -11.56 -22.15 -2.68
N ILE A 580 -11.30 -23.16 -1.85
CA ILE A 580 -12.11 -24.40 -1.81
C ILE A 580 -13.53 -24.14 -1.37
N VAL A 581 -13.73 -23.34 -0.33
CA VAL A 581 -15.07 -22.99 0.13
C VAL A 581 -15.85 -22.28 -0.97
N HIS A 582 -15.21 -21.37 -1.73
CA HIS A 582 -15.82 -20.73 -2.89
C HIS A 582 -16.12 -21.70 -4.05
N MET A 583 -15.28 -22.71 -4.28
CA MET A 583 -15.60 -23.80 -5.22
C MET A 583 -16.81 -24.62 -4.78
N ILE A 584 -16.94 -24.88 -3.47
CA ILE A 584 -18.11 -25.57 -2.90
C ILE A 584 -19.37 -24.72 -3.09
N PHE A 585 -19.32 -23.41 -2.82
CA PHE A 585 -20.44 -22.50 -3.15
C PHE A 585 -20.80 -22.55 -4.62
N ASN A 586 -19.80 -22.62 -5.51
CA ASN A 586 -20.02 -22.66 -6.95
C ASN A 586 -20.81 -23.91 -7.39
N ILE A 587 -20.73 -25.02 -6.64
CA ILE A 587 -21.52 -26.23 -6.91
C ILE A 587 -23.00 -26.03 -6.56
N PHE A 588 -23.29 -25.31 -5.49
CA PHE A 588 -24.66 -25.15 -4.98
C PHE A 588 -25.45 -24.01 -5.65
N ILE A 589 -24.77 -22.95 -6.08
CA ILE A 589 -25.43 -21.75 -6.62
C ILE A 589 -25.72 -21.93 -8.10
N ASN A 590 -26.95 -21.63 -8.52
CA ASN A 590 -27.35 -21.66 -9.93
C ASN A 590 -27.08 -20.29 -10.62
N GLU A 591 -26.86 -20.30 -11.93
CA GLU A 591 -26.58 -19.10 -12.75
C GLU A 591 -27.73 -18.08 -12.70
N ASN A 592 -28.96 -18.56 -12.55
CA ASN A 592 -30.16 -17.73 -12.55
C ASN A 592 -30.40 -16.94 -11.25
N ASP A 593 -29.58 -17.14 -10.20
CA ASP A 593 -29.68 -16.36 -8.96
C ASP A 593 -28.66 -15.20 -8.99
N ALA A 594 -28.90 -14.19 -9.83
CA ALA A 594 -28.00 -13.05 -9.97
C ALA A 594 -27.72 -12.28 -8.67
N HIS A 595 -28.63 -12.38 -7.71
CA HIS A 595 -28.54 -11.66 -6.44
C HIS A 595 -27.56 -12.29 -5.48
N ILE A 596 -27.64 -13.61 -5.30
CA ILE A 596 -26.68 -14.32 -4.47
C ILE A 596 -25.27 -14.21 -5.07
N LEU A 597 -25.16 -14.28 -6.42
CA LEU A 597 -23.92 -14.08 -7.15
C LEU A 597 -23.33 -12.68 -6.93
N PHE A 598 -24.16 -11.63 -6.91
CA PHE A 598 -23.71 -10.28 -6.57
C PHE A 598 -23.15 -10.21 -5.15
N LEU A 599 -23.89 -10.70 -4.16
CA LEU A 599 -23.47 -10.63 -2.75
C LEU A 599 -22.17 -11.42 -2.53
N PHE A 600 -22.05 -12.61 -3.13
CA PHE A 600 -20.80 -13.36 -3.12
C PHE A 600 -19.66 -12.64 -3.83
N SER A 601 -19.91 -11.98 -4.96
CA SER A 601 -18.90 -11.19 -5.66
C SER A 601 -18.32 -10.09 -4.75
N GLN A 602 -19.17 -9.37 -4.01
CA GLN A 602 -18.70 -8.32 -3.09
C GLN A 602 -18.04 -8.90 -1.83
N SER A 603 -18.60 -9.93 -1.21
CA SER A 603 -18.01 -10.55 -0.02
C SER A 603 -16.70 -11.28 -0.30
N ALA A 604 -16.53 -11.86 -1.50
CA ALA A 604 -15.34 -12.61 -1.88
C ALA A 604 -14.05 -11.80 -1.80
N PHE A 605 -14.12 -10.51 -2.15
CA PHE A 605 -13.00 -9.57 -2.02
C PHE A 605 -12.50 -9.55 -0.57
N PHE A 606 -13.41 -9.41 0.40
CA PHE A 606 -13.08 -9.35 1.82
C PHE A 606 -12.75 -10.71 2.44
N HIS A 607 -13.32 -11.82 1.95
CA HIS A 607 -12.98 -13.15 2.45
C HIS A 607 -11.49 -13.47 2.28
N LEU A 608 -10.85 -12.97 1.22
CA LEU A 608 -9.41 -13.13 1.00
C LEU A 608 -8.53 -12.25 1.91
N GLY A 609 -9.12 -11.45 2.80
CA GLY A 609 -8.40 -10.53 3.68
C GLY A 609 -8.17 -9.14 3.08
N ASN A 610 -8.69 -8.86 1.88
CA ASN A 610 -8.60 -7.52 1.30
C ASN A 610 -9.52 -6.55 2.04
N SER A 611 -9.16 -5.27 2.01
CA SER A 611 -9.93 -4.15 2.54
C SER A 611 -9.90 -2.99 1.55
N ASN A 612 -10.58 -1.89 1.86
CA ASN A 612 -10.50 -0.67 1.06
C ASN A 612 -9.17 0.11 1.25
N SER A 613 -8.17 -0.51 1.88
CA SER A 613 -6.82 0.02 2.09
C SER A 613 -5.79 -0.74 1.26
N PHE A 614 -4.87 0.00 0.63
CA PHE A 614 -3.77 -0.54 -0.17
C PHE A 614 -2.85 -1.50 0.63
N VAL A 615 -2.78 -1.34 1.95
CA VAL A 615 -2.02 -2.20 2.88
C VAL A 615 -2.38 -3.68 2.72
N THR A 616 -3.62 -3.96 2.35
CA THR A 616 -4.13 -5.34 2.22
C THR A 616 -3.90 -5.96 0.85
N ILE A 617 -3.33 -5.22 -0.12
CA ILE A 617 -2.95 -5.79 -1.42
C ILE A 617 -1.72 -6.67 -1.23
N ASP A 618 -1.85 -7.95 -1.56
CA ASP A 618 -0.73 -8.87 -1.52
C ASP A 618 0.17 -8.71 -2.76
N ILE A 619 1.13 -7.79 -2.68
CA ILE A 619 2.09 -7.51 -3.76
C ILE A 619 2.90 -8.76 -4.12
N SER A 620 3.17 -9.63 -3.14
CA SER A 620 3.94 -10.88 -3.33
C SER A 620 3.31 -11.80 -4.39
N SER A 621 1.99 -11.74 -4.56
CA SER A 621 1.27 -12.52 -5.57
C SER A 621 1.70 -12.18 -7.00
N GLY A 622 2.17 -10.96 -7.25
CA GLY A 622 2.67 -10.50 -8.55
C GLY A 622 3.93 -11.24 -9.02
N PHE A 623 4.72 -11.75 -8.08
CA PHE A 623 6.04 -12.36 -8.32
C PHE A 623 6.00 -13.89 -8.29
N VAL A 624 4.82 -14.48 -8.11
CA VAL A 624 4.63 -15.94 -8.06
C VAL A 624 5.03 -16.54 -9.41
N GLY A 625 6.16 -17.26 -9.42
CA GLY A 625 6.66 -17.95 -10.60
C GLY A 625 7.32 -17.06 -11.66
N ILE A 626 7.59 -15.78 -11.36
CA ILE A 626 8.23 -14.86 -12.32
C ILE A 626 9.54 -14.30 -11.72
N PRO A 627 10.71 -14.65 -12.27
CA PRO A 627 12.01 -14.21 -11.73
C PRO A 627 12.44 -12.83 -12.25
N ILE A 628 11.63 -12.18 -13.10
CA ILE A 628 11.96 -10.89 -13.73
C ILE A 628 10.75 -9.96 -13.62
N TYR A 629 10.96 -8.71 -13.20
CA TYR A 629 9.88 -7.73 -13.13
C TYR A 629 9.37 -7.33 -14.51
N ILE A 630 8.09 -7.59 -14.78
CA ILE A 630 7.35 -7.18 -15.98
C ILE A 630 6.07 -6.50 -15.50
N PRO A 631 5.99 -5.16 -15.51
CA PRO A 631 4.91 -4.39 -14.87
C PRO A 631 3.50 -4.89 -15.18
N ILE A 632 3.22 -5.17 -16.45
CA ILE A 632 1.90 -5.61 -16.91
C ILE A 632 1.52 -6.96 -16.32
N ILE A 633 2.44 -7.93 -16.31
CA ILE A 633 2.15 -9.28 -15.83
C ILE A 633 1.98 -9.27 -14.30
N HIS A 634 2.84 -8.54 -13.58
CA HIS A 634 2.75 -8.42 -12.13
C HIS A 634 1.45 -7.74 -11.74
N GLY A 635 1.08 -6.67 -12.45
CA GLY A 635 -0.20 -5.99 -12.28
C GLY A 635 -1.40 -6.92 -12.48
N ILE A 636 -1.38 -7.78 -13.51
CA ILE A 636 -2.44 -8.78 -13.74
C ILE A 636 -2.51 -9.79 -12.60
N PHE A 637 -1.37 -10.29 -12.11
CA PHE A 637 -1.35 -11.29 -11.02
C PHE A 637 -1.84 -10.72 -9.70
N ILE A 638 -1.40 -9.50 -9.35
CA ILE A 638 -1.90 -8.76 -8.19
C ILE A 638 -3.40 -8.50 -8.35
N TYR A 639 -3.84 -8.08 -9.54
CA TYR A 639 -5.26 -7.85 -9.80
C TYR A 639 -6.10 -9.14 -9.65
N LEU A 640 -5.61 -10.25 -10.20
CA LEU A 640 -6.27 -11.55 -10.09
C LEU A 640 -6.28 -12.06 -8.65
N SER A 641 -5.21 -11.89 -7.88
CA SER A 641 -5.19 -12.29 -6.47
C SER A 641 -6.15 -11.45 -5.61
N THR A 642 -6.31 -10.16 -5.93
CA THR A 642 -7.24 -9.25 -5.24
C THR A 642 -8.70 -9.47 -5.62
N TYR A 643 -9.01 -9.56 -6.92
CA TYR A 643 -10.39 -9.57 -7.43
C TYR A 643 -10.84 -10.90 -8.04
N GLY A 644 -9.97 -11.89 -8.22
CA GLY A 644 -10.27 -13.08 -9.01
C GLY A 644 -11.46 -13.88 -8.49
N LEU A 645 -11.67 -14.00 -7.18
CA LEU A 645 -12.89 -14.65 -6.67
C LEU A 645 -14.14 -13.83 -6.98
N SER A 646 -14.09 -12.50 -6.84
CA SER A 646 -15.18 -11.61 -7.21
C SER A 646 -15.54 -11.76 -8.69
N ILE A 647 -14.53 -11.91 -9.55
CA ILE A 647 -14.64 -12.09 -11.00
C ILE A 647 -15.29 -13.42 -11.37
N ILE A 648 -14.93 -14.51 -10.71
CA ILE A 648 -15.53 -15.83 -10.95
C ILE A 648 -17.05 -15.78 -10.77
N TRP A 649 -17.54 -15.08 -9.75
CA TRP A 649 -18.99 -14.93 -9.54
C TRP A 649 -19.69 -14.13 -10.64
N LEU A 650 -18.98 -13.22 -11.31
CA LEU A 650 -19.52 -12.44 -12.42
C LEU A 650 -19.57 -13.22 -13.73
N PHE A 651 -18.60 -14.10 -13.96
CA PHE A 651 -18.61 -14.99 -15.12
C PHE A 651 -19.83 -15.91 -15.16
N LYS A 652 -20.40 -16.21 -13.99
CA LYS A 652 -21.58 -17.06 -13.84
C LYS A 652 -22.91 -16.35 -14.16
N LEU A 653 -22.91 -15.02 -14.28
CA LEU A 653 -24.12 -14.26 -14.58
C LEU A 653 -24.50 -14.39 -16.05
N SER A 654 -25.81 -14.52 -16.34
CA SER A 654 -26.29 -14.39 -17.72
C SER A 654 -25.97 -12.99 -18.26
N LYS A 655 -25.84 -12.84 -19.60
CA LYS A 655 -25.59 -11.54 -20.26
C LYS A 655 -26.60 -10.45 -19.83
N SER A 656 -27.86 -10.84 -19.56
CA SER A 656 -28.90 -9.92 -19.09
C SER A 656 -28.70 -9.46 -17.65
N GLU A 657 -28.14 -10.32 -16.80
CA GLU A 657 -27.90 -10.08 -15.38
C GLU A 657 -26.59 -9.33 -15.17
N LEU A 658 -25.56 -9.64 -15.97
CA LEU A 658 -24.32 -8.88 -16.01
C LEU A 658 -24.57 -7.41 -16.36
N ASN A 659 -25.45 -7.12 -17.33
CA ASN A 659 -25.88 -5.75 -17.62
C ASN A 659 -26.50 -5.06 -16.39
N ARG A 660 -27.38 -5.77 -15.66
CA ARG A 660 -28.03 -5.24 -14.45
C ARG A 660 -27.02 -5.00 -13.32
N TYR A 661 -26.07 -5.91 -13.16
CA TYR A 661 -24.95 -5.79 -12.22
C TYR A 661 -24.12 -4.53 -12.49
N LEU A 662 -23.73 -4.35 -13.76
CA LEU A 662 -22.93 -3.20 -14.19
C LEU A 662 -23.62 -1.90 -13.85
N ILE A 663 -24.92 -1.76 -14.15
CA ILE A 663 -25.70 -0.55 -13.80
C ILE A 663 -25.66 -0.27 -12.30
N LYS A 664 -25.86 -1.29 -11.45
CA LYS A 664 -25.87 -1.12 -9.99
C LYS A 664 -24.53 -0.62 -9.45
N ILE A 665 -23.43 -1.27 -9.81
CA ILE A 665 -22.09 -0.85 -9.39
C ILE A 665 -21.78 0.55 -9.88
N THR A 666 -22.15 0.80 -11.12
CA THR A 666 -21.89 2.05 -11.78
C THR A 666 -22.62 3.22 -11.11
N LEU A 667 -23.87 3.01 -10.65
CA LEU A 667 -24.61 3.96 -9.82
C LEU A 667 -23.95 4.17 -8.45
N ILE A 668 -23.44 3.11 -7.82
CA ILE A 668 -22.72 3.19 -6.54
C ILE A 668 -21.44 4.02 -6.70
N ASN A 669 -20.70 3.82 -7.79
CA ASN A 669 -19.47 4.56 -8.03
C ASN A 669 -19.76 6.04 -8.28
N SER A 670 -20.78 6.37 -9.08
CA SER A 670 -21.10 7.75 -9.40
C SER A 670 -21.55 8.54 -8.17
N THR A 671 -22.37 7.92 -7.33
CA THR A 671 -22.77 8.51 -6.05
C THR A 671 -21.58 8.62 -5.10
N PHE A 672 -20.71 7.62 -5.01
CA PHE A 672 -19.51 7.70 -4.19
C PHE A 672 -18.54 8.81 -4.65
N SER A 673 -18.33 8.94 -5.96
CA SER A 673 -17.55 10.04 -6.54
C SER A 673 -18.14 11.40 -6.17
N LEU A 674 -19.47 11.56 -6.21
CA LEU A 674 -20.13 12.77 -5.75
C LEU A 674 -19.92 13.02 -4.25
N CYS A 675 -19.99 11.97 -3.43
CA CYS A 675 -19.71 12.06 -1.99
C CYS A 675 -18.30 12.59 -1.73
N ILE A 676 -17.30 12.09 -2.47
CA ILE A 676 -15.91 12.56 -2.35
C ILE A 676 -15.78 14.04 -2.74
N LEU A 677 -16.46 14.48 -3.79
CA LEU A 677 -16.43 15.90 -4.20
C LEU A 677 -17.01 16.82 -3.12
N ILE A 678 -18.09 16.38 -2.47
CA ILE A 678 -18.71 17.07 -1.34
C ILE A 678 -17.74 17.06 -0.14
N GLN A 679 -17.12 15.92 0.15
CA GLN A 679 -16.22 15.70 1.28
C GLN A 679 -14.74 15.98 0.98
N ARG A 680 -14.42 16.79 -0.04
CA ARG A 680 -13.04 17.00 -0.51
C ARG A 680 -12.08 17.59 0.52
N TYR A 681 -12.61 18.28 1.53
CA TYR A 681 -11.83 18.84 2.64
C TYR A 681 -11.89 17.97 3.90
N HIS A 682 -12.52 16.79 3.82
CA HIS A 682 -12.62 15.87 4.94
C HIS A 682 -11.22 15.33 5.27
N LEU A 683 -10.90 15.25 6.56
CA LEU A 683 -9.58 14.83 7.06
C LEU A 683 -9.14 13.47 6.49
N PHE A 684 -10.10 12.56 6.28
CA PHE A 684 -9.86 11.20 5.78
C PHE A 684 -10.01 11.05 4.26
N VAL A 685 -10.16 12.14 3.50
CA VAL A 685 -10.38 12.07 2.04
C VAL A 685 -9.26 11.29 1.33
N TRP A 686 -8.02 11.46 1.78
CA TRP A 686 -6.85 10.82 1.18
C TRP A 686 -6.54 9.43 1.74
N THR A 687 -6.87 9.18 3.00
CA THR A 687 -6.53 7.92 3.69
C THR A 687 -7.61 6.85 3.53
N VAL A 688 -8.86 7.24 3.31
CA VAL A 688 -10.01 6.30 3.27
C VAL A 688 -10.78 6.41 1.96
N PHE A 689 -11.20 7.62 1.60
CA PHE A 689 -12.11 7.80 0.45
C PHE A 689 -11.42 7.62 -0.90
N ALA A 690 -10.23 8.22 -1.09
CA ALA A 690 -9.48 8.11 -2.33
C ALA A 690 -9.01 6.66 -2.63
N PRO A 691 -8.48 5.89 -1.65
CA PRO A 691 -8.23 4.46 -1.84
C PRO A 691 -9.48 3.70 -2.26
N LYS A 692 -10.61 3.87 -1.57
CA LYS A 692 -11.88 3.24 -1.95
C LYS A 692 -12.27 3.56 -3.40
N LEU A 693 -12.14 4.82 -3.81
CA LEU A 693 -12.46 5.23 -5.18
C LEU A 693 -11.57 4.51 -6.19
N PHE A 694 -10.29 4.35 -5.89
CA PHE A 694 -9.37 3.59 -6.73
C PHE A 694 -9.82 2.12 -6.88
N TYR A 695 -10.16 1.44 -5.77
CA TYR A 695 -10.68 0.07 -5.82
C TYR A 695 -11.96 -0.02 -6.67
N LEU A 696 -12.87 0.95 -6.53
CA LEU A 696 -14.09 1.00 -7.33
C LEU A 696 -13.79 1.22 -8.81
N CYS A 697 -12.87 2.13 -9.16
CA CYS A 697 -12.43 2.35 -10.53
C CYS A 697 -11.79 1.10 -11.14
N ALA A 698 -10.90 0.43 -10.41
CA ALA A 698 -10.23 -0.79 -10.86
C ALA A 698 -11.21 -1.95 -11.09
N GLN A 699 -12.17 -2.14 -10.18
CA GLN A 699 -13.24 -3.13 -10.33
C GLN A 699 -14.12 -2.80 -11.55
N THR A 700 -14.43 -1.52 -11.76
CA THR A 700 -15.32 -1.07 -12.85
C THR A 700 -14.68 -1.21 -14.22
N ALA A 701 -13.42 -0.79 -14.37
CA ALA A 701 -12.67 -0.93 -15.60
C ALA A 701 -12.63 -2.38 -16.09
N PHE A 702 -12.43 -3.32 -15.16
CA PHE A 702 -12.44 -4.73 -15.49
C PHE A 702 -13.84 -5.27 -15.77
N ASN A 703 -14.85 -4.86 -15.01
CA ASN A 703 -16.23 -5.25 -15.28
C ASN A 703 -16.68 -4.80 -16.69
N LEU A 704 -16.23 -3.63 -17.14
CA LEU A 704 -16.40 -3.15 -18.52
C LEU A 704 -15.64 -4.01 -19.53
N PHE A 705 -14.40 -4.39 -19.24
CA PHE A 705 -13.63 -5.30 -20.09
C PHE A 705 -14.33 -6.66 -20.23
N LEU A 706 -14.78 -7.27 -19.13
CA LEU A 706 -15.59 -8.49 -19.14
C LEU A 706 -16.85 -8.34 -19.97
N PHE A 707 -17.55 -7.20 -19.82
CA PHE A 707 -18.75 -6.92 -20.59
C PHE A 707 -18.50 -6.91 -22.10
N ILE A 708 -17.36 -6.37 -22.52
CA ILE A 708 -16.95 -6.32 -23.94
C ILE A 708 -16.58 -7.73 -24.41
N MET A 709 -15.82 -8.51 -23.62
CA MET A 709 -15.35 -9.85 -23.98
C MET A 709 -16.45 -10.91 -24.00
N ILE A 710 -17.47 -10.79 -23.14
CA ILE A 710 -18.63 -11.70 -23.09
C ILE A 710 -19.68 -11.29 -24.16
N LYS A 711 -19.50 -10.12 -24.80
CA LYS A 711 -20.42 -9.64 -25.82
C LYS A 711 -20.14 -10.25 -27.18
#